data_AF-A0A5N6PIF6-F1
#
_entry.id   AF-A0A5N6PIF6-F1
#
_cell.length_a   1.000
_cell.length_b   1.000
_cell.length_c   1.000
_cell.angle_alpha   90.00
_cell.angle_beta   90.00
_cell.angle_gamma   90.00
#
_symmetry.space_group_name_H-M   'P 1'
#
loop_
_entity.id
_entity.type
_entity.pdbx_description
1 polymer ?
#
loop_
_entity_poly.entity_id
_entity_poly.type
_entity_poly.pdbx_seq_one_letter_code
_entity_poly.pdbx_strand_id
1 'polypeptide(L)'
;MKHKQTFIQSFHCVFILFFNGALGTTINVVNGCGFTVWPGIYSSPVLNITGFELTEGNSHSFQTPANWTGRLWARAGCTFNGSGHGSCKVGDCGSGEMECNGRSATPPVTVAAFDFMEEMSDLYNVSLIDGYNLQVLVEATSRSDNFLDDCLNVGCIYDLNKRCPMELRLEGGGGCKSACQVFGTPEYCCNSRDISKMCNPTPYDQLFYSACPYCTSRFSDDYYSCQSGNHTVIFCPPSDAFSTIKVGSPITNFDKLFSISGYFTLGFFGVDYQYLGIWYTDDAEARKVWIANPNKPIVYKFDIIGLSIDLNTGDLIITDGSTVLMKITDVQAGPSPNVTATLEDTGNFRLINEIDKRVLWQSFDHPTNVLLPGMKLGFDTRTRQNWTLTSWLSDDILESGIFTLSWESIDETSQRLMIRRGGQPYWTSGFLDVKTFEYMFLFYGDRQSRYILTSVHNNEEQYFSYIDDPSNEDMNDPFPMWILTPKGQITNHNISNSWTPEWCYGYNSSNGCMDSSFPQCRSEDDYFSYRKGDFDPRRTGNTTDGNSSLSISDCFVKCWNECSCVGFNSSNNNGTGCVIWTGSSNFLDDGGDNSTMKYVIISQSLNNPSTTSLHLKSCLFLGNKTEKNIKQIWILVVLPLFFGLGLLWYMKKRKQKRKEYKRRKRDDYFLELAASESFKDVHQLESNGRYGDLLLFSFPSIMAATHDFSVENKLGQGGFGPVYKGRLNDGREIAIKRLSRYSGQGLVEFKNELILIAKLQHTNLVRILGCCIHGEEKMLIYEYMPNKSLDFFLFDTSYENKKAELDWPKRFNIMEGVAQGLLYLRKYSRMIVIHRDLKSNNILLDESMNPKISDFGMARMFNQNETQATTNRVVGTYGYMSPEYAMEGTFSIKSDIYSFGVLILEIVSGRRNSSFVHLDRTYNLLGYAWELWQQGNAMELEDPTLGSTCNIQQFLRTFHLALLCVQESAIDRPTTSDMISMLLNDTIPLPAPKRPAFFTRRVEPYSTLDNIKPEDCSVNNASISAMEGR
;
A
#
# COMPACT_ATOMS: atom_id res chain seq x y z
N MET A 1 39.49 -37.54 -58.96
CA MET A 1 38.46 -36.48 -58.92
C MET A 1 37.11 -37.09 -59.29
N LYS A 2 36.02 -36.80 -58.54
CA LYS A 2 34.58 -36.90 -58.95
C LYS A 2 34.08 -38.31 -59.35
N HIS A 3 32.80 -38.73 -59.33
CA HIS A 3 31.48 -38.39 -58.71
C HIS A 3 30.54 -39.57 -59.10
N LYS A 4 29.46 -40.01 -58.42
CA LYS A 4 28.75 -39.76 -57.15
C LYS A 4 28.29 -41.16 -56.64
N GLN A 5 28.38 -41.51 -55.36
CA GLN A 5 27.41 -41.25 -54.28
C GLN A 5 26.01 -41.89 -54.49
N THR A 6 25.87 -43.13 -54.01
CA THR A 6 24.62 -43.85 -53.73
C THR A 6 24.64 -44.28 -52.26
N PHE A 7 23.50 -44.13 -51.57
CA PHE A 7 23.33 -44.56 -50.18
C PHE A 7 21.85 -44.91 -49.97
N ILE A 8 21.56 -46.17 -49.62
CA ILE A 8 20.36 -46.69 -48.95
C ILE A 8 20.44 -48.24 -48.98
N GLN A 9 20.09 -48.86 -47.86
CA GLN A 9 20.05 -50.31 -47.53
C GLN A 9 21.27 -50.90 -46.80
N SER A 10 21.17 -50.90 -45.46
CA SER A 10 21.62 -51.97 -44.59
C SER A 10 20.76 -51.91 -43.32
N PHE A 11 19.83 -52.87 -43.16
CA PHE A 11 18.84 -52.90 -42.08
C PHE A 11 18.78 -54.32 -41.52
N HIS A 12 19.21 -54.50 -40.26
CA HIS A 12 19.14 -55.73 -39.44
C HIS A 12 19.88 -56.99 -40.01
N CYS A 13 20.43 -57.90 -39.21
CA CYS A 13 20.39 -58.06 -37.76
C CYS A 13 21.63 -58.81 -37.24
N VAL A 14 22.31 -58.27 -36.23
CA VAL A 14 22.96 -59.07 -35.17
C VAL A 14 22.53 -58.42 -33.86
N PHE A 15 21.54 -59.04 -33.22
CA PHE A 15 20.96 -58.63 -31.94
C PHE A 15 21.61 -59.45 -30.81
N ILE A 16 21.42 -59.01 -29.56
CA ILE A 16 21.80 -59.70 -28.31
C ILE A 16 23.27 -59.54 -27.88
N LEU A 17 23.56 -58.34 -27.36
CA LEU A 17 24.15 -58.18 -26.03
C LEU A 17 23.31 -57.13 -25.27
N PHE A 18 22.25 -57.57 -24.58
CA PHE A 18 21.70 -56.85 -23.42
C PHE A 18 22.60 -57.20 -22.20
N PHE A 19 22.81 -56.34 -21.21
CA PHE A 19 21.85 -55.53 -20.47
C PHE A 19 22.36 -54.14 -20.04
N ASN A 20 21.39 -53.23 -19.90
CA ASN A 20 21.31 -52.08 -18.98
C ASN A 20 22.55 -51.18 -18.80
N GLY A 21 22.55 -50.03 -19.50
CA GLY A 21 23.08 -48.77 -18.96
C GLY A 21 21.91 -47.80 -18.79
N ALA A 22 21.46 -47.58 -17.56
CA ALA A 22 20.44 -46.58 -17.26
C ALA A 22 20.97 -45.16 -17.58
N LEU A 23 20.15 -44.33 -18.23
CA LEU A 23 20.49 -42.94 -18.55
C LEU A 23 20.37 -42.08 -17.30
N GLY A 24 21.52 -41.81 -16.66
CA GLY A 24 21.63 -41.00 -15.45
C GLY A 24 20.91 -39.65 -15.49
N THR A 25 20.55 -39.14 -14.32
CA THR A 25 19.85 -37.86 -14.16
C THR A 25 20.83 -36.71 -14.34
N THR A 26 20.41 -35.67 -15.07
CA THR A 26 21.22 -34.47 -15.29
C THR A 26 20.91 -33.44 -14.22
N ILE A 27 21.93 -32.96 -13.52
CA ILE A 27 21.83 -31.80 -12.65
C ILE A 27 22.58 -30.64 -13.30
N ASN A 28 21.88 -29.52 -13.52
CA ASN A 28 22.43 -28.25 -13.94
C ASN A 28 22.49 -27.30 -12.75
N VAL A 29 23.63 -26.64 -12.52
CA VAL A 29 23.81 -25.68 -11.43
C VAL A 29 24.02 -24.30 -12.02
N VAL A 30 23.22 -23.32 -11.61
CA VAL A 30 23.21 -21.96 -12.16
C VAL A 30 23.54 -20.95 -11.06
N ASN A 31 24.43 -20.00 -11.33
CA ASN A 31 24.68 -18.88 -10.44
C ASN A 31 23.92 -17.62 -10.90
N GLY A 32 22.77 -17.35 -10.27
CA GLY A 32 22.03 -16.09 -10.40
C GLY A 32 22.49 -15.00 -9.42
N CYS A 33 23.47 -15.27 -8.55
CA CYS A 33 23.97 -14.28 -7.59
C CYS A 33 24.84 -13.23 -8.31
N GLY A 34 24.73 -11.96 -7.88
CA GLY A 34 25.60 -10.86 -8.32
C GLY A 34 27.04 -10.93 -7.80
N PHE A 35 27.56 -12.14 -7.63
CA PHE A 35 28.91 -12.48 -7.16
C PHE A 35 29.21 -13.96 -7.44
N THR A 36 30.49 -14.32 -7.53
CA THR A 36 30.94 -15.72 -7.67
C THR A 36 30.52 -16.56 -6.45
N VAL A 37 29.96 -17.74 -6.71
CA VAL A 37 29.73 -18.79 -5.71
C VAL A 37 30.64 -19.99 -5.97
N TRP A 38 30.92 -20.77 -4.94
CA TRP A 38 31.65 -22.02 -5.08
C TRP A 38 30.77 -23.19 -4.65
N PRO A 39 30.04 -23.85 -5.58
CA PRO A 39 29.20 -24.98 -5.22
C PRO A 39 30.01 -26.09 -4.54
N GLY A 40 29.37 -26.78 -3.59
CA GLY A 40 29.87 -27.98 -2.93
C GLY A 40 28.88 -29.12 -3.10
N ILE A 41 29.39 -30.34 -3.24
CA ILE A 41 28.62 -31.56 -3.44
C ILE A 41 29.12 -32.63 -2.45
N TYR A 42 28.18 -33.23 -1.73
CA TYR A 42 28.37 -34.42 -0.93
C TYR A 42 27.40 -35.50 -1.45
N SER A 43 27.91 -36.63 -1.92
CA SER A 43 27.06 -37.66 -2.54
C SER A 43 27.54 -39.08 -2.31
N SER A 44 26.62 -40.03 -2.47
CA SER A 44 26.89 -41.46 -2.52
C SER A 44 26.21 -42.05 -3.77
N PRO A 45 26.97 -42.67 -4.70
CA PRO A 45 28.44 -42.66 -4.78
C PRO A 45 29.03 -41.26 -4.98
N VAL A 46 30.32 -41.10 -4.67
CA VAL A 46 31.05 -39.83 -4.79
C VAL A 46 31.32 -39.51 -6.26
N LEU A 47 31.04 -38.27 -6.68
CA LEU A 47 31.33 -37.79 -8.04
C LEU A 47 32.80 -37.37 -8.21
N ASN A 48 33.28 -37.33 -9.46
CA ASN A 48 34.62 -36.86 -9.80
C ASN A 48 34.84 -35.35 -9.55
N ILE A 49 33.76 -34.59 -9.36
CA ILE A 49 33.75 -33.18 -9.03
C ILE A 49 32.89 -33.00 -7.78
N THR A 50 33.48 -32.49 -6.71
CA THR A 50 32.83 -32.31 -5.40
C THR A 50 32.80 -30.86 -4.95
N GLY A 51 33.57 -29.98 -5.58
CA GLY A 51 33.42 -28.53 -5.43
C GLY A 51 34.18 -27.74 -6.49
N PHE A 52 33.56 -26.67 -7.00
CA PHE A 52 34.06 -25.89 -8.13
C PHE A 52 33.75 -24.40 -7.98
N GLU A 53 34.27 -23.57 -8.89
CA GLU A 53 33.98 -22.13 -8.98
C GLU A 53 32.90 -21.87 -10.04
N LEU A 54 31.93 -21.00 -9.73
CA LEU A 54 30.88 -20.59 -10.64
C LEU A 54 30.64 -19.07 -10.57
N THR A 55 31.10 -18.34 -11.58
CA THR A 55 30.93 -16.88 -11.68
C THR A 55 29.48 -16.50 -12.00
N GLU A 56 29.13 -15.23 -11.75
CA GLU A 56 27.80 -14.66 -12.00
C GLU A 56 27.32 -14.96 -13.44
N GLY A 57 26.06 -15.39 -13.57
CA GLY A 57 25.39 -15.68 -14.84
C GLY A 57 25.78 -17.00 -15.51
N ASN A 58 26.80 -17.71 -15.01
CA ASN A 58 27.24 -18.99 -15.59
C ASN A 58 26.52 -20.20 -14.98
N SER A 59 26.54 -21.31 -15.73
CA SER A 59 26.06 -22.61 -15.27
C SER A 59 27.09 -23.74 -15.46
N HIS A 60 26.92 -24.83 -14.73
CA HIS A 60 27.70 -26.05 -14.83
C HIS A 60 26.79 -27.26 -14.69
N SER A 61 26.83 -28.20 -15.64
CA SER A 61 25.96 -29.38 -15.64
C SER A 61 26.78 -30.67 -15.55
N PHE A 62 26.28 -31.63 -14.77
CA PHE A 62 26.87 -32.96 -14.61
C PHE A 62 25.80 -34.05 -14.63
N GLN A 63 26.23 -35.29 -14.88
CA GLN A 63 25.37 -36.48 -14.86
C GLN A 63 25.58 -37.24 -13.55
N THR A 64 24.50 -37.68 -12.92
CA THR A 64 24.55 -38.59 -11.77
C THR A 64 24.50 -40.05 -12.25
N PRO A 65 25.14 -40.99 -11.54
CA PRO A 65 24.87 -42.41 -11.74
C PRO A 65 23.45 -42.78 -11.29
N ALA A 66 23.01 -44.00 -11.61
CA ALA A 66 21.80 -44.59 -11.04
C ALA A 66 21.99 -44.87 -9.53
N ASN A 67 20.89 -44.86 -8.77
CA ASN A 67 20.88 -45.03 -7.30
C ASN A 67 21.85 -44.04 -6.61
N TRP A 68 21.60 -42.75 -6.80
CA TRP A 68 22.45 -41.65 -6.33
C TRP A 68 21.71 -40.78 -5.33
N THR A 69 22.27 -40.68 -4.13
CA THR A 69 21.82 -39.73 -3.10
C THR A 69 22.84 -38.59 -3.02
N GLY A 70 22.39 -37.34 -3.03
CA GLY A 70 23.24 -36.17 -3.11
C GLY A 70 22.75 -34.98 -2.31
N ARG A 71 23.69 -34.15 -1.86
CA ARG A 71 23.48 -32.84 -1.23
C ARG A 71 24.35 -31.83 -1.93
N LEU A 72 23.75 -30.71 -2.33
CA LEU A 72 24.39 -29.64 -3.10
C LEU A 72 24.08 -28.29 -2.48
N TRP A 73 25.09 -27.43 -2.33
CA TRP A 73 24.96 -26.12 -1.68
C TRP A 73 25.94 -25.11 -2.26
N ALA A 74 25.70 -23.82 -2.03
CA ALA A 74 26.63 -22.76 -2.40
C ALA A 74 27.51 -22.34 -1.23
N ARG A 75 28.79 -22.11 -1.51
CA ARG A 75 29.74 -21.42 -0.63
C ARG A 75 29.93 -19.98 -1.11
N ALA A 76 30.03 -19.03 -0.17
CA ALA A 76 30.18 -17.61 -0.48
C ALA A 76 31.24 -16.93 0.37
N GLY A 77 31.82 -15.85 -0.16
CA GLY A 77 32.94 -15.14 0.46
C GLY A 77 34.17 -16.04 0.60
N CYS A 78 34.52 -16.77 -0.46
CA CYS A 78 35.66 -17.69 -0.49
C CYS A 78 36.94 -17.01 -0.96
N THR A 79 38.08 -17.50 -0.46
CA THR A 79 39.41 -17.13 -0.94
C THR A 79 40.24 -18.38 -1.19
N PHE A 80 40.32 -18.82 -2.44
CA PHE A 80 41.17 -19.93 -2.88
C PHE A 80 42.42 -19.41 -3.60
N ASN A 81 43.56 -20.07 -3.39
CA ASN A 81 44.79 -19.78 -4.13
C ASN A 81 44.83 -20.55 -5.47
N GLY A 82 45.85 -20.30 -6.31
CA GLY A 82 46.03 -20.98 -7.60
C GLY A 82 46.31 -22.49 -7.53
N SER A 83 46.36 -23.08 -6.33
CA SER A 83 46.46 -24.53 -6.09
C SER A 83 45.16 -25.10 -5.49
N GLY A 84 44.11 -24.29 -5.36
CA GLY A 84 42.81 -24.70 -4.81
C GLY A 84 42.72 -24.69 -3.29
N HIS A 85 43.76 -24.29 -2.55
CA HIS A 85 43.70 -24.18 -1.07
C HIS A 85 43.07 -22.87 -0.62
N GLY A 86 42.18 -22.92 0.37
CA GLY A 86 41.41 -21.76 0.82
C GLY A 86 40.36 -22.07 1.86
N SER A 87 39.50 -21.08 2.11
CA SER A 87 38.32 -21.21 2.97
C SER A 87 37.21 -20.26 2.53
N CYS A 88 36.01 -20.46 3.05
CA CYS A 88 34.80 -19.70 2.75
C CYS A 88 34.16 -19.13 4.02
N LYS A 89 33.54 -17.95 3.89
CA LYS A 89 32.85 -17.29 5.01
C LYS A 89 31.61 -18.08 5.48
N VAL A 90 30.89 -18.69 4.54
CA VAL A 90 29.68 -19.50 4.80
C VAL A 90 29.60 -20.71 3.87
N GLY A 91 29.02 -21.81 4.38
CA GLY A 91 28.86 -23.08 3.67
C GLY A 91 30.12 -23.90 3.45
N ASP A 92 31.29 -23.48 3.96
CA ASP A 92 32.59 -24.14 3.74
C ASP A 92 32.51 -25.67 3.97
N CYS A 93 33.13 -26.49 3.12
CA CYS A 93 33.20 -27.95 3.32
C CYS A 93 34.25 -28.36 4.36
N GLY A 94 35.06 -27.41 4.86
CA GLY A 94 36.05 -27.64 5.89
C GLY A 94 37.19 -28.58 5.46
N SER A 95 37.37 -28.82 4.15
CA SER A 95 38.53 -29.55 3.62
C SER A 95 39.80 -28.69 3.62
N GLY A 96 39.64 -27.35 3.56
CA GLY A 96 40.73 -26.41 3.25
C GLY A 96 41.04 -26.31 1.76
N GLU A 97 40.20 -26.92 0.91
CA GLU A 97 40.36 -27.05 -0.54
C GLU A 97 39.07 -26.68 -1.28
N MET A 98 39.16 -26.30 -2.55
CA MET A 98 37.99 -26.05 -3.40
C MET A 98 37.15 -27.32 -3.55
N GLU A 99 37.79 -28.48 -3.67
CA GLU A 99 37.14 -29.79 -3.63
C GLU A 99 36.68 -30.14 -2.20
N CYS A 100 35.48 -30.68 -2.08
CA CYS A 100 34.91 -31.11 -0.80
C CYS A 100 35.43 -32.48 -0.36
N ASN A 101 35.92 -33.32 -1.30
CA ASN A 101 36.54 -34.63 -1.02
C ASN A 101 35.67 -35.53 -0.12
N GLY A 102 34.35 -35.53 -0.34
CA GLY A 102 33.39 -36.29 0.47
C GLY A 102 33.08 -35.70 1.86
N ARG A 103 33.45 -34.44 2.14
CA ARG A 103 32.98 -33.71 3.33
C ARG A 103 31.64 -33.01 3.06
N SER A 104 30.78 -33.00 4.05
CA SER A 104 29.53 -32.22 4.05
C SER A 104 29.82 -30.73 4.32
N ALA A 105 28.83 -29.88 4.05
CA ALA A 105 28.84 -28.46 4.37
C ALA A 105 29.04 -28.18 5.88
N THR A 106 29.71 -27.08 6.20
CA THR A 106 29.77 -26.46 7.53
C THR A 106 28.66 -25.41 7.64
N PRO A 107 27.64 -25.61 8.49
CA PRO A 107 26.52 -24.69 8.60
C PRO A 107 26.89 -23.37 9.32
N PRO A 108 26.22 -22.24 9.02
CA PRO A 108 24.91 -22.16 8.36
C PRO A 108 24.96 -22.31 6.84
N VAL A 109 24.01 -23.08 6.29
CA VAL A 109 23.93 -23.40 4.86
C VAL A 109 22.54 -23.84 4.43
N THR A 110 22.09 -23.40 3.25
CA THR A 110 20.89 -23.90 2.57
C THR A 110 21.29 -25.00 1.59
N VAL A 111 20.61 -26.15 1.65
CA VAL A 111 21.05 -27.39 0.97
C VAL A 111 19.95 -27.92 0.05
N ALA A 112 20.23 -28.06 -1.24
CA ALA A 112 19.43 -28.89 -2.14
C ALA A 112 19.80 -30.37 -1.92
N ALA A 113 18.82 -31.20 -1.59
CA ALA A 113 18.97 -32.64 -1.35
C ALA A 113 18.24 -33.43 -2.44
N PHE A 114 18.82 -34.57 -2.83
CA PHE A 114 18.37 -35.43 -3.91
C PHE A 114 18.52 -36.91 -3.50
N ASP A 115 17.56 -37.75 -3.87
CA ASP A 115 17.63 -39.20 -3.76
C ASP A 115 16.99 -39.83 -5.01
N PHE A 116 17.82 -40.34 -5.93
CA PHE A 116 17.40 -40.88 -7.21
C PHE A 116 17.45 -42.40 -7.19
N MET A 117 16.34 -43.08 -7.50
CA MET A 117 16.22 -44.54 -7.43
C MET A 117 15.81 -45.14 -8.79
N GLU A 118 16.43 -46.25 -9.17
CA GLU A 118 16.44 -46.79 -10.56
C GLU A 118 15.07 -47.23 -11.11
N GLU A 119 14.03 -47.39 -10.27
CA GLU A 119 12.66 -47.76 -10.64
C GLU A 119 11.58 -46.87 -9.99
N MET A 120 11.93 -45.71 -9.42
CA MET A 120 10.99 -44.77 -8.79
C MET A 120 11.19 -43.34 -9.31
N SER A 121 10.28 -42.44 -8.93
CA SER A 121 10.45 -41.00 -9.13
C SER A 121 11.71 -40.48 -8.41
N ASP A 122 12.40 -39.54 -9.04
CA ASP A 122 13.47 -38.76 -8.44
C ASP A 122 12.90 -37.99 -7.23
N LEU A 123 13.49 -38.16 -6.05
CA LEU A 123 13.13 -37.42 -4.84
C LEU A 123 14.07 -36.23 -4.64
N TYR A 124 13.53 -35.05 -4.34
CA TYR A 124 14.32 -33.84 -4.12
C TYR A 124 13.65 -32.86 -3.16
N ASN A 125 14.46 -32.00 -2.54
CA ASN A 125 14.00 -30.97 -1.61
C ASN A 125 15.08 -29.88 -1.40
N VAL A 126 14.71 -28.73 -0.84
CA VAL A 126 15.64 -27.74 -0.26
C VAL A 126 15.46 -27.70 1.26
N SER A 127 16.56 -27.89 2.01
CA SER A 127 16.56 -27.94 3.48
C SER A 127 17.16 -26.69 4.11
N LEU A 128 16.53 -26.28 5.22
CA LEU A 128 16.93 -25.18 6.11
C LEU A 128 17.28 -25.66 7.54
N ILE A 129 17.31 -26.99 7.77
CA ILE A 129 17.68 -27.60 9.08
C ILE A 129 19.08 -27.14 9.52
N ASP A 130 19.99 -27.08 8.56
CA ASP A 130 21.38 -26.64 8.71
C ASP A 130 21.52 -25.10 8.64
N GLY A 131 20.41 -24.36 8.78
CA GLY A 131 20.35 -22.91 8.74
C GLY A 131 20.16 -22.35 7.33
N TYR A 132 20.65 -21.13 7.11
CA TYR A 132 20.52 -20.42 5.84
C TYR A 132 21.77 -19.60 5.52
N ASN A 133 22.18 -19.58 4.25
CA ASN A 133 23.21 -18.66 3.77
C ASN A 133 22.80 -17.90 2.50
N LEU A 134 22.24 -18.61 1.52
CA LEU A 134 21.83 -18.09 0.22
C LEU A 134 20.49 -18.67 -0.21
N GLN A 135 19.81 -17.95 -1.10
CA GLN A 135 18.60 -18.45 -1.76
C GLN A 135 18.96 -19.63 -2.67
N VAL A 136 18.13 -20.66 -2.65
CA VAL A 136 18.26 -21.85 -3.50
C VAL A 136 16.88 -22.21 -4.05
N LEU A 137 16.80 -22.44 -5.37
CA LEU A 137 15.65 -23.01 -6.04
C LEU A 137 16.08 -24.27 -6.79
N VAL A 138 15.26 -25.30 -6.74
CA VAL A 138 15.38 -26.52 -7.56
C VAL A 138 14.18 -26.54 -8.50
N GLU A 139 14.44 -26.41 -9.79
CA GLU A 139 13.46 -26.62 -10.85
C GLU A 139 13.64 -28.03 -11.41
N ALA A 140 12.55 -28.76 -11.64
CA ALA A 140 12.60 -30.12 -12.16
C ALA A 140 11.77 -30.23 -13.45
N THR A 141 12.36 -30.77 -14.51
CA THR A 141 11.72 -30.93 -15.82
C THR A 141 11.59 -32.41 -16.16
N SER A 142 10.36 -32.90 -16.30
CA SER A 142 10.07 -34.28 -16.73
C SER A 142 10.73 -34.60 -18.09
N ARG A 143 11.18 -35.84 -18.27
CA ARG A 143 11.65 -36.38 -19.57
C ARG A 143 10.52 -36.97 -20.43
N SER A 144 9.27 -36.90 -19.95
CA SER A 144 8.08 -37.52 -20.53
C SER A 144 7.19 -36.46 -21.18
N ASP A 145 6.80 -36.65 -22.45
CA ASP A 145 5.80 -35.82 -23.16
C ASP A 145 4.36 -36.09 -22.66
N ASN A 146 4.16 -36.90 -21.61
CA ASN A 146 2.86 -37.14 -21.02
C ASN A 146 2.56 -36.08 -19.94
N PHE A 147 1.44 -35.37 -20.09
CA PHE A 147 0.95 -34.26 -19.26
C PHE A 147 0.46 -34.69 -17.84
N LEU A 148 1.12 -35.65 -17.20
CA LEU A 148 0.71 -36.24 -15.91
C LEU A 148 1.86 -36.35 -14.89
N ASP A 149 3.07 -35.92 -15.26
CA ASP A 149 4.27 -35.96 -14.41
C ASP A 149 4.59 -34.58 -13.83
N ASP A 150 3.84 -34.16 -12.82
CA ASP A 150 4.02 -32.87 -12.14
C ASP A 150 5.34 -32.83 -11.35
N CYS A 151 6.29 -32.03 -11.82
CA CYS A 151 7.57 -31.79 -11.17
C CYS A 151 7.58 -30.38 -10.57
N LEU A 152 7.41 -30.31 -9.24
CA LEU A 152 7.31 -29.06 -8.48
C LEU A 152 8.62 -28.26 -8.44
N ASN A 153 8.51 -26.94 -8.46
CA ASN A 153 9.63 -26.05 -8.17
C ASN A 153 9.77 -25.86 -6.65
N VAL A 154 10.93 -26.24 -6.09
CA VAL A 154 11.13 -26.38 -4.64
C VAL A 154 12.28 -25.49 -4.18
N GLY A 155 12.06 -24.60 -3.20
CA GLY A 155 13.14 -23.70 -2.77
C GLY A 155 12.76 -22.55 -1.86
N CYS A 156 13.79 -21.78 -1.50
CA CYS A 156 13.74 -20.63 -0.63
C CYS A 156 14.31 -19.41 -1.37
N ILE A 157 13.45 -18.66 -2.07
CA ILE A 157 13.84 -17.45 -2.81
C ILE A 157 13.90 -16.20 -1.93
N TYR A 158 13.38 -16.27 -0.70
CA TYR A 158 13.43 -15.15 0.25
C TYR A 158 14.82 -15.02 0.89
N ASP A 159 15.31 -13.78 1.05
CA ASP A 159 16.57 -13.50 1.76
C ASP A 159 16.41 -13.55 3.29
N LEU A 160 16.50 -14.75 3.87
CA LEU A 160 16.39 -14.93 5.32
C LEU A 160 17.51 -14.20 6.09
N ASN A 161 18.62 -13.78 5.48
CA ASN A 161 19.62 -12.95 6.16
C ASN A 161 19.05 -11.60 6.65
N LYS A 162 18.00 -11.09 5.98
CA LYS A 162 17.32 -9.83 6.36
C LYS A 162 16.34 -9.98 7.52
N ARG A 163 15.72 -11.16 7.65
CA ARG A 163 14.76 -11.50 8.74
C ARG A 163 15.38 -12.35 9.85
N CYS A 164 16.66 -12.71 9.76
CA CYS A 164 17.35 -13.55 10.73
C CYS A 164 17.33 -12.94 12.15
N PRO A 165 16.80 -13.66 13.17
CA PRO A 165 16.85 -13.22 14.57
C PRO A 165 18.28 -12.91 15.03
N MET A 166 18.43 -11.94 15.93
CA MET A 166 19.75 -11.49 16.39
C MET A 166 20.55 -12.60 17.07
N GLU A 167 19.85 -13.54 17.71
CA GLU A 167 20.39 -14.72 18.39
C GLU A 167 20.92 -15.77 17.40
N LEU A 168 20.35 -15.83 16.19
CA LEU A 168 20.69 -16.79 15.14
C LEU A 168 21.72 -16.25 14.14
N ARG A 169 21.91 -14.93 14.09
CA ARG A 169 22.78 -14.28 13.09
C ARG A 169 24.24 -14.71 13.22
N LEU A 170 24.88 -15.06 12.10
CA LEU A 170 26.30 -15.36 12.07
C LEU A 170 27.13 -14.10 12.35
N GLU A 171 28.17 -14.21 13.19
CA GLU A 171 29.11 -13.12 13.44
C GLU A 171 29.83 -12.73 12.13
N GLY A 172 29.90 -11.42 11.85
CA GLY A 172 30.36 -10.91 10.55
C GLY A 172 29.31 -10.97 9.42
N GLY A 173 28.15 -11.60 9.63
CA GLY A 173 27.00 -11.62 8.71
C GLY A 173 27.15 -12.49 7.46
N GLY A 174 26.07 -12.61 6.68
CA GLY A 174 26.00 -13.46 5.47
C GLY A 174 25.53 -14.90 5.72
N GLY A 175 25.02 -15.20 6.91
CA GLY A 175 24.34 -16.45 7.22
C GLY A 175 23.49 -16.34 8.48
N CYS A 176 22.49 -17.21 8.58
CA CYS A 176 21.59 -17.40 9.73
C CYS A 176 21.71 -18.84 10.23
N LYS A 177 22.16 -19.03 11.48
CA LYS A 177 22.27 -20.34 12.13
C LYS A 177 20.88 -20.93 12.40
N SER A 178 20.77 -22.25 12.43
CA SER A 178 19.54 -22.88 12.93
C SER A 178 19.45 -22.80 14.46
N ALA A 179 18.23 -22.90 15.00
CA ALA A 179 18.01 -22.86 16.45
C ALA A 179 18.76 -23.99 17.18
N CYS A 180 18.89 -25.17 16.57
CA CYS A 180 19.71 -26.25 17.11
C CYS A 180 21.18 -25.85 17.30
N GLN A 181 21.79 -25.20 16.30
CA GLN A 181 23.21 -24.77 16.39
C GLN A 181 23.47 -23.76 17.52
N VAL A 182 22.48 -22.94 17.87
CA VAL A 182 22.63 -21.87 18.87
C VAL A 182 22.28 -22.34 20.28
N PHE A 183 21.19 -23.08 20.44
CA PHE A 183 20.67 -23.46 21.76
C PHE A 183 21.08 -24.88 22.19
N GLY A 184 21.32 -25.79 21.24
CA GLY A 184 21.81 -27.15 21.51
C GLY A 184 20.88 -28.04 22.36
N THR A 185 19.65 -27.63 22.65
CA THR A 185 18.71 -28.40 23.48
C THR A 185 17.92 -29.41 22.65
N PRO A 186 17.41 -30.50 23.25
CA PRO A 186 16.58 -31.49 22.54
C PRO A 186 15.32 -30.90 21.89
N GLU A 187 14.81 -29.78 22.42
CA GLU A 187 13.65 -29.03 21.90
C GLU A 187 13.93 -28.45 20.51
N TYR A 188 15.08 -27.78 20.31
CA TYR A 188 15.46 -27.20 19.02
C TYR A 188 16.20 -28.16 18.09
N CYS A 189 16.81 -29.22 18.63
CA CYS A 189 17.61 -30.18 17.86
C CYS A 189 16.89 -31.48 17.48
N CYS A 190 15.70 -31.77 18.04
CA CYS A 190 14.94 -32.99 17.72
C CYS A 190 15.68 -34.35 17.91
N ASN A 191 16.76 -34.38 18.70
CA ASN A 191 17.67 -35.53 18.86
C ASN A 191 17.10 -36.71 19.72
N SER A 192 15.78 -36.93 19.74
CA SER A 192 15.13 -37.97 20.57
C SER A 192 14.74 -39.21 19.77
N ARG A 193 14.82 -40.40 20.39
CA ARG A 193 14.31 -41.65 19.81
C ARG A 193 12.78 -41.74 19.77
N ASP A 194 12.07 -40.84 20.45
CA ASP A 194 10.60 -40.75 20.44
C ASP A 194 10.20 -39.44 19.74
N ILE A 195 10.20 -39.50 18.41
CA ILE A 195 9.98 -38.36 17.48
C ILE A 195 8.63 -37.67 17.74
N SER A 196 7.66 -38.41 18.29
CA SER A 196 6.27 -37.99 18.47
C SER A 196 6.01 -36.95 19.57
N LYS A 197 6.96 -36.74 20.50
CA LYS A 197 6.67 -36.02 21.78
C LYS A 197 7.56 -34.82 22.13
N MET A 198 8.71 -34.66 21.50
CA MET A 198 9.65 -33.57 21.85
C MET A 198 9.93 -32.58 20.71
N CYS A 199 9.44 -32.85 19.50
CA CYS A 199 9.50 -31.92 18.38
C CYS A 199 8.20 -31.10 18.28
N ASN A 200 7.99 -30.20 19.23
CA ASN A 200 7.10 -29.03 19.06
C ASN A 200 7.57 -28.21 17.82
N PRO A 201 6.75 -27.68 16.89
CA PRO A 201 7.23 -26.56 16.06
C PRO A 201 7.62 -25.40 16.98
N THR A 202 8.86 -24.95 16.92
CA THR A 202 9.33 -23.80 17.69
C THR A 202 9.07 -22.49 16.93
N PRO A 203 9.08 -21.32 17.59
CA PRO A 203 8.91 -20.03 16.92
C PRO A 203 9.97 -19.77 15.82
N TYR A 204 11.15 -20.37 15.92
CA TYR A 204 12.20 -20.25 14.90
C TYR A 204 11.90 -21.12 13.67
N ASP A 205 11.38 -22.33 13.87
CA ASP A 205 10.99 -23.22 12.77
C ASP A 205 9.81 -22.63 11.99
N GLN A 206 8.86 -22.02 12.71
CA GLN A 206 7.73 -21.27 12.12
C GLN A 206 8.20 -20.05 11.32
N LEU A 207 9.26 -19.36 11.75
CA LEU A 207 9.84 -18.22 11.01
C LEU A 207 10.48 -18.65 9.69
N PHE A 208 11.20 -19.78 9.67
CA PHE A 208 11.75 -20.32 8.42
C PHE A 208 10.66 -20.93 7.52
N TYR A 209 9.68 -21.63 8.09
CA TYR A 209 8.59 -22.25 7.34
C TYR A 209 7.65 -21.22 6.70
N SER A 210 7.23 -20.18 7.44
CA SER A 210 6.39 -19.10 6.88
C SER A 210 7.08 -18.32 5.77
N ALA A 211 8.40 -18.15 5.85
CA ALA A 211 9.17 -17.44 4.82
C ALA A 211 9.53 -18.33 3.60
N CYS A 212 9.65 -19.65 3.79
CA CYS A 212 10.00 -20.62 2.76
C CYS A 212 9.25 -21.96 2.99
N PRO A 213 7.94 -22.03 2.63
CA PRO A 213 7.08 -23.18 2.95
C PRO A 213 7.37 -24.44 2.11
N TYR A 214 8.03 -24.27 0.97
CA TYR A 214 8.56 -25.35 0.12
C TYR A 214 9.98 -25.75 0.52
N CYS A 215 10.32 -25.63 1.80
CA CYS A 215 11.61 -26.04 2.33
C CYS A 215 11.43 -26.77 3.65
N THR A 216 12.19 -27.85 3.81
CA THR A 216 12.20 -28.61 5.05
C THR A 216 13.09 -27.92 6.08
N SER A 217 12.45 -27.16 6.97
CA SER A 217 13.07 -26.44 8.10
C SER A 217 13.27 -27.30 9.35
N ARG A 218 12.75 -28.53 9.36
CA ARG A 218 12.74 -29.48 10.48
C ARG A 218 12.97 -30.90 9.96
N PHE A 219 13.41 -31.83 10.81
CA PHE A 219 13.41 -33.26 10.46
C PHE A 219 11.97 -33.80 10.26
N SER A 220 11.50 -33.75 9.02
CA SER A 220 10.39 -34.53 8.46
C SER A 220 10.85 -35.15 7.13
N ASP A 221 10.26 -36.29 6.75
CA ASP A 221 10.61 -37.04 5.54
C ASP A 221 9.93 -36.48 4.27
N ASP A 222 9.63 -35.18 4.26
CA ASP A 222 8.94 -34.52 3.15
C ASP A 222 9.91 -34.34 1.97
N TYR A 223 9.84 -35.25 0.99
CA TYR A 223 10.51 -35.12 -0.30
C TYR A 223 9.46 -34.94 -1.41
N TYR A 224 9.79 -34.12 -2.40
CA TYR A 224 8.99 -33.98 -3.61
C TYR A 224 9.47 -34.99 -4.65
N SER A 225 8.53 -35.59 -5.38
CA SER A 225 8.78 -36.60 -6.42
C SER A 225 8.64 -36.01 -7.82
N CYS A 226 9.51 -36.36 -8.76
CA CYS A 226 9.41 -36.08 -10.19
C CYS A 226 9.73 -37.35 -11.00
N GLN A 227 8.99 -37.68 -12.05
CA GLN A 227 9.30 -38.88 -12.85
C GLN A 227 10.52 -38.65 -13.77
N SER A 228 11.68 -39.19 -13.38
CA SER A 228 12.90 -39.26 -14.19
C SER A 228 13.25 -37.93 -14.89
N GLY A 229 13.38 -36.86 -14.10
CA GLY A 229 13.51 -35.49 -14.60
C GLY A 229 14.96 -34.98 -14.64
N ASN A 230 15.25 -34.04 -15.54
CA ASN A 230 16.45 -33.22 -15.38
C ASN A 230 16.19 -32.14 -14.33
N HIS A 231 17.17 -31.84 -13.49
CA HIS A 231 17.04 -30.90 -12.37
C HIS A 231 17.96 -29.69 -12.58
N THR A 232 17.47 -28.48 -12.29
CA THR A 232 18.25 -27.24 -12.29
C THR A 232 18.27 -26.62 -10.90
N VAL A 233 19.45 -26.51 -10.30
CA VAL A 233 19.66 -25.82 -9.02
C VAL A 233 20.14 -24.40 -9.30
N ILE A 234 19.34 -23.41 -8.90
CA ILE A 234 19.61 -21.99 -9.10
C ILE A 234 19.96 -21.36 -7.75
N PHE A 235 21.16 -20.79 -7.65
CA PHE A 235 21.57 -19.96 -6.51
C PHE A 235 21.21 -18.49 -6.78
N CYS A 236 20.65 -17.80 -5.77
CA CYS A 236 20.06 -16.47 -5.94
C CYS A 236 19.12 -16.37 -7.17
N PRO A 237 18.07 -17.20 -7.25
CA PRO A 237 17.08 -17.13 -8.32
C PRO A 237 16.38 -15.75 -8.37
N PRO A 238 15.78 -15.40 -9.52
CA PRO A 238 14.96 -14.20 -9.65
C PRO A 238 13.88 -14.10 -8.56
N SER A 239 13.70 -12.90 -8.01
CA SER A 239 12.77 -12.67 -6.89
C SER A 239 11.28 -12.85 -7.24
N ASP A 240 10.96 -13.00 -8.52
CA ASP A 240 9.60 -13.19 -9.06
C ASP A 240 9.22 -14.68 -9.25
N ALA A 241 10.13 -15.62 -9.00
CA ALA A 241 9.99 -17.03 -9.44
C ALA A 241 8.75 -17.76 -8.90
N PHE A 242 8.26 -17.43 -7.71
CA PHE A 242 7.02 -17.99 -7.13
C PHE A 242 5.80 -17.05 -7.25
N SER A 243 5.97 -15.85 -7.78
CA SER A 243 4.91 -14.83 -7.92
C SER A 243 4.37 -14.69 -9.33
N THR A 244 5.06 -15.24 -10.33
CA THR A 244 4.82 -14.91 -11.73
C THR A 244 4.60 -16.14 -12.61
N ILE A 245 3.44 -16.22 -13.24
CA ILE A 245 3.13 -17.16 -14.32
C ILE A 245 3.67 -16.59 -15.64
N LYS A 246 4.41 -17.41 -16.38
CA LYS A 246 5.00 -17.08 -17.69
C LYS A 246 4.32 -17.89 -18.78
N VAL A 247 4.33 -17.39 -20.02
CA VAL A 247 3.82 -18.11 -21.18
C VAL A 247 4.55 -19.45 -21.32
N GLY A 248 3.80 -20.55 -21.35
CA GLY A 248 4.34 -21.92 -21.38
C GLY A 248 4.66 -22.54 -20.01
N SER A 249 4.41 -21.83 -18.90
CA SER A 249 4.62 -22.31 -17.53
C SER A 249 3.30 -22.26 -16.73
N PRO A 250 2.39 -23.24 -16.93
CA PRO A 250 1.12 -23.29 -16.20
C PRO A 250 1.31 -23.61 -14.70
N ILE A 251 0.29 -23.31 -13.90
CA ILE A 251 0.17 -23.85 -12.52
C ILE A 251 -1.09 -24.71 -12.42
N THR A 252 -1.01 -25.87 -11.79
CA THR A 252 -2.11 -26.84 -11.64
C THR A 252 -3.05 -26.51 -10.47
N ASN A 253 -4.07 -27.34 -10.24
CA ASN A 253 -4.90 -27.29 -9.04
C ASN A 253 -4.16 -27.67 -7.74
N PHE A 254 -3.04 -28.38 -7.84
CA PHE A 254 -2.18 -28.70 -6.69
C PHE A 254 -1.23 -27.54 -6.36
N ASP A 255 -0.80 -26.79 -7.37
CA ASP A 255 0.09 -25.65 -7.22
C ASP A 255 -0.54 -24.45 -6.50
N LYS A 256 0.34 -23.55 -6.03
CA LYS A 256 0.01 -22.27 -5.41
C LYS A 256 1.03 -21.22 -5.85
N LEU A 257 0.56 -20.02 -6.14
CA LEU A 257 1.37 -18.85 -6.51
C LEU A 257 1.36 -17.87 -5.32
N PHE A 258 2.51 -17.28 -4.99
CA PHE A 258 2.65 -16.42 -3.80
C PHE A 258 3.11 -15.02 -4.19
N SER A 259 2.56 -14.00 -3.54
CA SER A 259 3.15 -12.67 -3.58
C SER A 259 4.60 -12.70 -3.11
N ILE A 260 5.48 -11.85 -3.65
CA ILE A 260 6.94 -11.85 -3.43
C ILE A 260 7.35 -11.90 -1.93
N SER A 261 6.61 -11.23 -1.05
CA SER A 261 6.86 -11.21 0.41
C SER A 261 6.12 -12.28 1.20
N GLY A 262 5.29 -13.11 0.55
CA GLY A 262 4.52 -14.21 1.13
C GLY A 262 3.14 -13.86 1.70
N TYR A 263 2.65 -12.61 1.56
CA TYR A 263 1.39 -12.17 2.19
C TYR A 263 0.12 -12.78 1.60
N PHE A 264 0.09 -12.99 0.28
CA PHE A 264 -1.07 -13.53 -0.44
C PHE A 264 -0.71 -14.80 -1.21
N THR A 265 -1.66 -15.73 -1.23
CA THR A 265 -1.61 -16.96 -2.02
C THR A 265 -2.75 -16.95 -3.05
N LEU A 266 -2.44 -17.33 -4.29
CA LEU A 266 -3.37 -17.64 -5.36
C LEU A 266 -3.34 -19.14 -5.68
N GLY A 267 -4.50 -19.72 -5.97
CA GLY A 267 -4.58 -21.08 -6.51
C GLY A 267 -6.00 -21.63 -6.51
N PHE A 268 -6.12 -22.89 -6.94
CA PHE A 268 -7.40 -23.59 -6.97
C PHE A 268 -7.81 -24.11 -5.59
N PHE A 269 -9.12 -24.20 -5.37
CA PHE A 269 -9.75 -24.74 -4.17
C PHE A 269 -11.17 -25.26 -4.45
N GLY A 270 -11.65 -26.14 -3.56
CA GLY A 270 -12.96 -26.79 -3.65
C GLY A 270 -12.85 -28.31 -3.79
N VAL A 271 -13.98 -29.02 -3.68
CA VAL A 271 -14.04 -30.49 -3.76
C VAL A 271 -14.76 -30.93 -5.03
N ASP A 272 -16.10 -30.88 -5.04
CA ASP A 272 -16.91 -31.23 -6.22
C ASP A 272 -16.85 -30.16 -7.33
N TYR A 273 -16.54 -28.92 -6.93
CA TYR A 273 -16.49 -27.74 -7.75
C TYR A 273 -15.20 -26.97 -7.48
N GLN A 274 -14.36 -26.80 -8.50
CA GLN A 274 -13.13 -26.03 -8.43
C GLN A 274 -13.35 -24.54 -8.73
N TYR A 275 -12.73 -23.73 -7.90
CA TYR A 275 -12.66 -22.29 -8.01
C TYR A 275 -11.20 -21.84 -8.00
N LEU A 276 -10.86 -20.82 -8.77
CA LEU A 276 -9.59 -20.11 -8.66
C LEU A 276 -9.81 -18.87 -7.78
N GLY A 277 -8.94 -18.65 -6.79
CA GLY A 277 -9.04 -17.47 -5.93
C GLY A 277 -7.74 -17.06 -5.24
N ILE A 278 -7.83 -15.97 -4.48
CA ILE A 278 -6.74 -15.37 -3.71
C ILE A 278 -7.16 -15.33 -2.23
N TRP A 279 -6.23 -15.57 -1.33
CA TRP A 279 -6.40 -15.43 0.13
C TRP A 279 -5.11 -14.95 0.80
N TYR A 280 -5.20 -14.48 2.04
CA TYR A 280 -4.02 -14.23 2.88
C TYR A 280 -3.35 -15.55 3.26
N THR A 281 -2.03 -15.67 3.04
CA THR A 281 -1.28 -16.92 3.23
C THR A 281 -1.34 -17.42 4.69
N ASP A 282 -1.24 -16.50 5.65
CA ASP A 282 -1.23 -16.80 7.08
C ASP A 282 -2.64 -16.88 7.72
N ASP A 283 -3.71 -16.70 6.95
CA ASP A 283 -5.08 -16.82 7.47
C ASP A 283 -5.46 -18.29 7.68
N ALA A 284 -5.65 -18.68 8.94
CA ALA A 284 -5.95 -20.08 9.31
C ALA A 284 -7.30 -20.59 8.75
N GLU A 285 -8.23 -19.69 8.43
CA GLU A 285 -9.49 -20.00 7.76
C GLU A 285 -9.38 -19.93 6.22
N ALA A 286 -8.22 -19.51 5.71
CA ALA A 286 -7.88 -19.33 4.30
C ALA A 286 -8.96 -18.59 3.48
N ARG A 287 -9.58 -17.56 4.08
CA ARG A 287 -10.75 -16.87 3.51
C ARG A 287 -10.41 -16.19 2.20
N LYS A 288 -11.29 -16.38 1.22
CA LYS A 288 -11.10 -15.91 -0.15
C LYS A 288 -11.42 -14.42 -0.24
N VAL A 289 -10.40 -13.63 -0.54
CA VAL A 289 -10.50 -12.17 -0.75
C VAL A 289 -10.79 -11.83 -2.22
N TRP A 290 -10.60 -12.79 -3.13
CA TRP A 290 -10.98 -12.68 -4.54
C TRP A 290 -11.23 -14.08 -5.13
N ILE A 291 -12.15 -14.19 -6.09
CA ILE A 291 -12.47 -15.44 -6.80
C ILE A 291 -12.68 -15.10 -8.28
N ALA A 292 -12.02 -15.84 -9.18
CA ALA A 292 -12.11 -15.61 -10.63
C ALA A 292 -13.45 -16.06 -11.23
N ASN A 293 -13.98 -17.20 -10.76
CA ASN A 293 -15.11 -17.90 -11.36
C ASN A 293 -16.29 -18.21 -10.40
N PRO A 294 -16.73 -17.26 -9.53
CA PRO A 294 -17.72 -17.53 -8.49
C PRO A 294 -19.08 -18.03 -9.03
N ASN A 295 -19.50 -17.51 -10.19
CA ASN A 295 -20.79 -17.86 -10.83
C ASN A 295 -20.65 -18.97 -11.90
N LYS A 296 -19.44 -19.51 -12.09
CA LYS A 296 -19.13 -20.56 -13.08
C LYS A 296 -18.07 -21.52 -12.49
N PRO A 297 -18.40 -22.25 -11.42
CA PRO A 297 -17.53 -23.30 -10.91
C PRO A 297 -17.17 -24.33 -11.98
N ILE A 298 -15.96 -24.86 -11.91
CA ILE A 298 -15.51 -25.96 -12.77
C ILE A 298 -15.87 -27.27 -12.07
N VAL A 299 -16.66 -28.13 -12.72
CA VAL A 299 -17.01 -29.45 -12.17
C VAL A 299 -15.73 -30.30 -12.07
N TYR A 300 -15.35 -30.71 -10.87
CA TYR A 300 -14.16 -31.53 -10.68
C TYR A 300 -14.44 -32.98 -11.08
N LYS A 301 -13.61 -33.54 -11.96
CA LYS A 301 -13.75 -34.90 -12.49
C LYS A 301 -12.60 -35.83 -12.10
N PHE A 302 -11.76 -35.41 -11.15
CA PHE A 302 -10.44 -35.98 -10.86
C PHE A 302 -9.37 -35.76 -11.95
N ASP A 303 -9.68 -34.93 -12.95
CA ASP A 303 -8.72 -34.47 -13.98
C ASP A 303 -7.91 -33.26 -13.49
N ILE A 304 -6.68 -33.09 -14.00
CA ILE A 304 -5.79 -31.98 -13.66
C ILE A 304 -6.23 -30.72 -14.41
N ILE A 305 -6.55 -29.66 -13.67
CA ILE A 305 -6.85 -28.35 -14.26
C ILE A 305 -5.68 -27.38 -14.05
N GLY A 306 -5.36 -26.60 -15.08
CA GLY A 306 -4.25 -25.65 -15.09
C GLY A 306 -4.70 -24.22 -15.30
N LEU A 307 -4.05 -23.27 -14.63
CA LEU A 307 -4.06 -21.85 -14.95
C LEU A 307 -2.85 -21.53 -15.83
N SER A 308 -3.07 -20.95 -17.00
CA SER A 308 -2.02 -20.66 -17.97
C SER A 308 -2.27 -19.39 -18.76
N ILE A 309 -1.28 -18.94 -19.54
CA ILE A 309 -1.40 -17.83 -20.49
C ILE A 309 -1.42 -18.41 -21.91
N ASP A 310 -2.46 -18.10 -22.68
CA ASP A 310 -2.65 -18.58 -24.05
C ASP A 310 -1.55 -18.06 -24.99
N LEU A 311 -0.91 -18.97 -25.72
CA LEU A 311 0.21 -18.70 -26.64
C LEU A 311 -0.18 -17.84 -27.87
N ASN A 312 -1.46 -17.75 -28.21
CA ASN A 312 -1.99 -17.12 -29.42
C ASN A 312 -2.71 -15.79 -29.14
N THR A 313 -3.35 -15.64 -27.98
CA THR A 313 -4.06 -14.41 -27.60
C THR A 313 -3.39 -13.62 -26.49
N GLY A 314 -2.70 -14.30 -25.57
CA GLY A 314 -2.19 -13.74 -24.32
C GLY A 314 -3.20 -13.75 -23.18
N ASP A 315 -4.35 -14.40 -23.37
CA ASP A 315 -5.36 -14.51 -22.32
C ASP A 315 -4.89 -15.39 -21.16
N LEU A 316 -5.23 -14.98 -19.94
CA LEU A 316 -5.19 -15.87 -18.80
C LEU A 316 -6.39 -16.83 -18.88
N ILE A 317 -6.11 -18.13 -18.93
CA ILE A 317 -7.09 -19.19 -19.18
C ILE A 317 -6.99 -20.31 -18.15
N ILE A 318 -8.11 -20.97 -17.87
CA ILE A 318 -8.16 -22.23 -17.15
C ILE A 318 -8.35 -23.37 -18.17
N THR A 319 -7.49 -24.37 -18.11
CA THR A 319 -7.44 -25.51 -19.02
C THR A 319 -7.64 -26.84 -18.28
N ASP A 320 -8.06 -27.86 -19.03
CA ASP A 320 -8.07 -29.28 -18.68
C ASP A 320 -7.25 -29.98 -19.77
N GLY A 321 -6.00 -30.32 -19.44
CA GLY A 321 -4.97 -30.65 -20.43
C GLY A 321 -4.86 -29.58 -21.53
N SER A 322 -5.22 -29.96 -22.76
CA SER A 322 -5.23 -29.08 -23.95
C SER A 322 -6.57 -28.37 -24.21
N THR A 323 -7.61 -28.61 -23.40
CA THR A 323 -8.94 -28.03 -23.57
C THR A 323 -9.09 -26.76 -22.74
N VAL A 324 -9.44 -25.63 -23.35
CA VAL A 324 -9.77 -24.40 -22.61
C VAL A 324 -11.16 -24.53 -21.98
N LEU A 325 -11.23 -24.58 -20.65
CA LEU A 325 -12.47 -24.59 -19.89
C LEU A 325 -13.06 -23.19 -19.73
N MET A 326 -12.19 -22.20 -19.48
CA MET A 326 -12.58 -20.82 -19.19
C MET A 326 -11.51 -19.83 -19.62
N LYS A 327 -11.92 -18.68 -20.15
CA LYS A 327 -11.09 -17.47 -20.18
C LYS A 327 -11.39 -16.60 -18.97
N ILE A 328 -10.35 -16.19 -18.24
CA ILE A 328 -10.47 -15.22 -17.14
C ILE A 328 -10.40 -13.79 -17.70
N THR A 329 -9.60 -13.59 -18.74
CA THR A 329 -9.42 -12.30 -19.42
C THR A 329 -9.92 -12.32 -20.86
N ASP A 330 -10.08 -11.13 -21.44
CA ASP A 330 -10.25 -10.91 -22.88
C ASP A 330 -9.25 -9.83 -23.30
N VAL A 331 -8.00 -10.23 -23.53
CA VAL A 331 -6.88 -9.35 -23.89
C VAL A 331 -6.37 -9.67 -25.28
N GLN A 332 -6.34 -8.67 -26.15
CA GLN A 332 -5.85 -8.83 -27.52
C GLN A 332 -4.36 -8.49 -27.61
N ALA A 333 -3.51 -9.28 -26.95
CA ALA A 333 -2.06 -9.11 -26.99
C ALA A 333 -1.44 -9.59 -28.31
N GLY A 334 -2.14 -10.47 -29.04
CA GLY A 334 -1.72 -11.01 -30.34
C GLY A 334 -0.87 -12.29 -30.23
N PRO A 335 -0.50 -12.90 -31.37
CA PRO A 335 0.23 -14.16 -31.40
C PRO A 335 1.67 -14.01 -30.87
N SER A 336 2.14 -15.00 -30.12
CA SER A 336 3.41 -14.96 -29.39
C SER A 336 3.54 -13.75 -28.44
N PRO A 337 2.58 -13.58 -27.51
CA PRO A 337 2.52 -12.42 -26.62
C PRO A 337 3.65 -12.48 -25.58
N ASN A 338 4.41 -11.40 -25.44
CA ASN A 338 5.41 -11.29 -24.38
C ASN A 338 4.76 -10.76 -23.10
N VAL A 339 4.05 -11.65 -22.39
CA VAL A 339 3.14 -11.33 -21.29
C VAL A 339 3.42 -12.22 -20.08
N THR A 340 3.26 -11.67 -18.88
CA THR A 340 3.35 -12.41 -17.61
C THR A 340 2.18 -12.06 -16.70
N ALA A 341 1.81 -12.97 -15.80
CA ALA A 341 0.78 -12.73 -14.78
C ALA A 341 1.42 -12.81 -13.39
N THR A 342 1.47 -11.69 -12.67
CA THR A 342 2.18 -11.55 -11.38
C THR A 342 1.22 -11.28 -10.23
N LEU A 343 1.37 -11.99 -9.11
CA LEU A 343 0.68 -11.71 -7.84
C LEU A 343 1.52 -10.75 -6.99
N GLU A 344 0.96 -9.60 -6.65
CA GLU A 344 1.62 -8.57 -5.86
C GLU A 344 1.40 -8.73 -4.36
N ASP A 345 2.27 -8.14 -3.55
CA ASP A 345 2.16 -8.04 -2.08
C ASP A 345 0.92 -7.26 -1.59
N THR A 346 0.17 -6.65 -2.51
CA THR A 346 -1.13 -5.99 -2.29
C THR A 346 -2.32 -6.95 -2.40
N GLY A 347 -2.11 -8.16 -2.93
CA GLY A 347 -3.16 -9.10 -3.33
C GLY A 347 -3.71 -8.84 -4.74
N ASN A 348 -3.19 -7.85 -5.46
CA ASN A 348 -3.54 -7.61 -6.87
C ASN A 348 -2.82 -8.62 -7.77
N PHE A 349 -3.58 -9.29 -8.63
CA PHE A 349 -3.04 -10.23 -9.62
C PHE A 349 -3.13 -9.58 -11.01
N ARG A 350 -1.98 -9.26 -11.60
CA ARG A 350 -1.88 -8.39 -12.78
C ARG A 350 -1.28 -9.13 -13.96
N LEU A 351 -1.94 -9.03 -15.12
CA LEU A 351 -1.42 -9.45 -16.40
C LEU A 351 -0.74 -8.25 -17.08
N ILE A 352 0.57 -8.34 -17.33
CA ILE A 352 1.39 -7.24 -17.84
C ILE A 352 2.09 -7.62 -19.14
N ASN A 353 2.23 -6.65 -20.05
CA ASN A 353 3.09 -6.79 -21.22
C ASN A 353 4.54 -6.48 -20.83
N GLU A 354 5.45 -7.42 -21.08
CA GLU A 354 6.85 -7.29 -20.69
C GLU A 354 7.63 -6.24 -21.48
N ILE A 355 7.14 -5.87 -22.68
CA ILE A 355 7.84 -4.95 -23.60
C ILE A 355 7.63 -3.48 -23.19
N ASP A 356 6.36 -3.08 -22.98
CA ASP A 356 5.99 -1.69 -22.67
C ASP A 356 5.56 -1.49 -21.20
N LYS A 357 5.53 -2.57 -20.40
CA LYS A 357 5.13 -2.61 -18.99
C LYS A 357 3.69 -2.11 -18.73
N ARG A 358 2.83 -2.08 -19.74
CA ARG A 358 1.40 -1.75 -19.56
C ARG A 358 0.67 -2.89 -18.85
N VAL A 359 -0.33 -2.53 -18.05
CA VAL A 359 -1.32 -3.49 -17.54
C VAL A 359 -2.29 -3.84 -18.67
N LEU A 360 -2.45 -5.13 -18.91
CA LEU A 360 -3.47 -5.67 -19.82
C LEU A 360 -4.75 -6.01 -19.06
N TRP A 361 -4.62 -6.53 -17.85
CA TRP A 361 -5.71 -6.90 -16.95
C TRP A 361 -5.24 -6.94 -15.49
N GLN A 362 -6.14 -6.75 -14.52
CA GLN A 362 -5.83 -6.92 -13.09
C GLN A 362 -7.05 -7.34 -12.26
N SER A 363 -6.84 -8.16 -11.22
CA SER A 363 -7.93 -8.65 -10.35
C SER A 363 -8.65 -7.53 -9.59
N PHE A 364 -7.94 -6.44 -9.26
CA PHE A 364 -8.52 -5.28 -8.58
C PHE A 364 -9.61 -4.56 -9.38
N ASP A 365 -9.66 -4.73 -10.70
CA ASP A 365 -10.76 -4.20 -11.52
C ASP A 365 -12.01 -5.08 -11.51
N HIS A 366 -11.91 -6.30 -10.96
CA HIS A 366 -12.98 -7.31 -10.89
C HIS A 366 -13.23 -7.76 -9.44
N PRO A 367 -13.65 -6.87 -8.52
CA PRO A 367 -13.95 -7.22 -7.14
C PRO A 367 -15.06 -8.27 -6.99
N THR A 368 -15.00 -9.05 -5.92
CA THR A 368 -16.07 -9.97 -5.49
C THR A 368 -16.85 -9.36 -4.32
N ASN A 369 -16.85 -9.99 -3.15
CA ASN A 369 -17.49 -9.55 -1.90
C ASN A 369 -16.54 -8.80 -0.96
N VAL A 370 -15.25 -8.73 -1.28
CA VAL A 370 -14.21 -8.13 -0.43
C VAL A 370 -13.57 -6.92 -1.13
N LEU A 371 -13.34 -5.86 -0.35
CA LEU A 371 -12.48 -4.74 -0.71
C LEU A 371 -11.18 -4.84 0.10
N LEU A 372 -10.03 -4.90 -0.58
CA LEU A 372 -8.69 -4.86 -0.01
C LEU A 372 -8.09 -3.44 -0.05
N PRO A 373 -7.02 -3.17 0.73
CA PRO A 373 -6.25 -1.93 0.61
C PRO A 373 -5.83 -1.65 -0.83
N GLY A 374 -6.10 -0.43 -1.30
CA GLY A 374 -5.78 0.02 -2.66
C GLY A 374 -6.81 -0.35 -3.73
N MET A 375 -7.77 -1.24 -3.46
CA MET A 375 -8.90 -1.47 -4.38
C MET A 375 -9.82 -0.23 -4.44
N LYS A 376 -10.47 -0.03 -5.59
CA LYS A 376 -11.41 1.08 -5.84
C LYS A 376 -12.86 0.61 -5.73
N LEU A 377 -13.75 1.49 -5.30
CA LEU A 377 -15.21 1.42 -5.51
C LEU A 377 -15.67 2.70 -6.19
N GLY A 378 -16.42 2.62 -7.29
CA GLY A 378 -16.82 3.79 -8.09
C GLY A 378 -16.61 3.55 -9.59
N PHE A 379 -16.31 4.61 -10.34
CA PHE A 379 -16.35 4.58 -11.80
C PHE A 379 -15.15 5.26 -12.46
N ASP A 380 -14.58 4.63 -13.49
CA ASP A 380 -13.63 5.22 -14.45
C ASP A 380 -14.38 5.49 -15.76
N THR A 381 -14.51 6.77 -16.13
CA THR A 381 -15.21 7.21 -17.35
C THR A 381 -14.45 6.88 -18.63
N ARG A 382 -13.11 6.76 -18.56
CA ARG A 382 -12.22 6.53 -19.72
C ARG A 382 -12.27 5.07 -20.15
N THR A 383 -12.33 4.14 -19.19
CA THR A 383 -12.54 2.70 -19.47
C THR A 383 -14.00 2.28 -19.45
N ARG A 384 -14.88 3.10 -18.85
CA ARG A 384 -16.26 2.74 -18.45
C ARG A 384 -16.33 1.62 -17.42
N GLN A 385 -15.24 1.39 -16.66
CA GLN A 385 -15.21 0.39 -15.61
C GLN A 385 -16.00 0.87 -14.39
N ASN A 386 -16.85 0.00 -13.85
CA ASN A 386 -17.61 0.24 -12.63
C ASN A 386 -17.18 -0.77 -11.56
N TRP A 387 -16.53 -0.29 -10.51
CA TRP A 387 -16.06 -1.10 -9.39
C TRP A 387 -17.11 -1.12 -8.27
N THR A 388 -17.74 -2.29 -8.06
CA THR A 388 -18.76 -2.52 -7.04
C THR A 388 -18.56 -3.87 -6.39
N LEU A 389 -18.69 -3.99 -5.06
CA LEU A 389 -18.73 -5.33 -4.44
C LEU A 389 -20.11 -5.96 -4.67
N THR A 390 -20.14 -7.29 -4.75
CA THR A 390 -21.36 -8.10 -4.69
C THR A 390 -21.22 -9.14 -3.59
N SER A 391 -22.22 -9.29 -2.72
CA SER A 391 -22.17 -10.29 -1.65
C SER A 391 -22.12 -11.71 -2.22
N TRP A 392 -21.78 -12.69 -1.40
CA TRP A 392 -22.13 -14.08 -1.69
C TRP A 392 -23.63 -14.33 -1.44
N LEU A 393 -24.15 -15.45 -1.94
CA LEU A 393 -25.54 -15.88 -1.76
C LEU A 393 -25.79 -16.34 -0.31
N SER A 394 -24.81 -17.04 0.27
CA SER A 394 -24.71 -17.39 1.69
C SER A 394 -23.24 -17.46 2.10
N ASP A 395 -22.96 -17.72 3.37
CA ASP A 395 -21.57 -17.83 3.85
C ASP A 395 -20.86 -19.08 3.29
N ASP A 396 -21.62 -20.09 2.85
CA ASP A 396 -21.12 -21.34 2.23
C ASP A 396 -21.22 -21.37 0.69
N ILE A 397 -22.06 -20.52 0.08
CA ILE A 397 -22.32 -20.52 -1.38
C ILE A 397 -21.76 -19.25 -2.01
N LEU A 398 -20.64 -19.42 -2.70
CA LEU A 398 -19.77 -18.38 -3.28
C LEU A 398 -20.36 -17.65 -4.50
N GLU A 399 -21.51 -18.12 -5.00
CA GLU A 399 -22.24 -17.45 -6.09
C GLU A 399 -22.69 -16.04 -5.68
N SER A 400 -22.88 -15.16 -6.67
CA SER A 400 -23.26 -13.77 -6.43
C SER A 400 -24.64 -13.65 -5.80
N GLY A 401 -24.69 -13.04 -4.61
CA GLY A 401 -25.90 -12.76 -3.86
C GLY A 401 -26.62 -11.47 -4.27
N ILE A 402 -27.64 -11.11 -3.49
CA ILE A 402 -28.57 -10.02 -3.81
C ILE A 402 -28.08 -8.62 -3.43
N PHE A 403 -27.04 -8.50 -2.60
CA PHE A 403 -26.51 -7.21 -2.14
C PHE A 403 -25.32 -6.75 -2.97
N THR A 404 -25.29 -5.45 -3.25
CA THR A 404 -24.15 -4.78 -3.90
C THR A 404 -23.74 -3.56 -3.08
N LEU A 405 -22.43 -3.30 -3.00
CA LEU A 405 -21.87 -2.09 -2.39
C LEU A 405 -21.28 -1.21 -3.49
N SER A 406 -21.72 0.05 -3.51
CA SER A 406 -21.39 1.03 -4.54
C SER A 406 -20.96 2.36 -3.92
N TRP A 407 -20.13 3.11 -4.65
CA TRP A 407 -19.75 4.48 -4.30
C TRP A 407 -20.59 5.47 -5.10
N GLU A 408 -21.18 6.45 -4.41
CA GLU A 408 -21.90 7.56 -5.01
C GLU A 408 -21.13 8.85 -4.74
N SER A 409 -20.67 9.52 -5.80
CA SER A 409 -20.04 10.85 -5.73
C SER A 409 -20.85 11.81 -6.60
N ILE A 410 -21.78 12.54 -5.98
CA ILE A 410 -22.60 13.53 -6.70
C ILE A 410 -21.76 14.77 -7.00
N ASP A 411 -20.94 15.18 -6.03
CA ASP A 411 -19.94 16.24 -6.14
C ASP A 411 -18.75 15.91 -5.20
N GLU A 412 -17.82 16.85 -4.99
CA GLU A 412 -16.65 16.68 -4.10
C GLU A 412 -17.00 16.55 -2.60
N THR A 413 -18.18 17.05 -2.19
CA THR A 413 -18.66 17.06 -0.79
C THR A 413 -19.79 16.06 -0.55
N SER A 414 -20.60 15.78 -1.56
CA SER A 414 -21.74 14.86 -1.51
C SER A 414 -21.32 13.44 -1.93
N GLN A 415 -20.47 12.81 -1.11
CA GLN A 415 -19.90 11.49 -1.37
C GLN A 415 -20.31 10.46 -0.32
N ARG A 416 -20.72 9.25 -0.71
CA ARG A 416 -21.20 8.21 0.22
C ARG A 416 -21.10 6.79 -0.34
N LEU A 417 -21.06 5.81 0.56
CA LEU A 417 -21.31 4.41 0.25
C LEU A 417 -22.82 4.13 0.24
N MET A 418 -23.24 3.27 -0.68
CA MET A 418 -24.62 2.82 -0.84
C MET A 418 -24.65 1.30 -1.01
N ILE A 419 -25.32 0.61 -0.08
CA ILE A 419 -25.69 -0.80 -0.20
C ILE A 419 -27.05 -0.85 -0.90
N ARG A 420 -27.13 -1.65 -1.96
CA ARG A 420 -28.36 -1.91 -2.71
C ARG A 420 -28.73 -3.38 -2.62
N ARG A 421 -30.02 -3.67 -2.39
CA ARG A 421 -30.60 -5.01 -2.45
C ARG A 421 -31.41 -5.14 -3.73
N GLY A 422 -30.99 -6.01 -4.66
CA GLY A 422 -31.66 -6.14 -5.96
C GLY A 422 -31.74 -4.83 -6.76
N GLY A 423 -30.69 -4.00 -6.65
CA GLY A 423 -30.61 -2.67 -7.28
C GLY A 423 -31.31 -1.53 -6.51
N GLN A 424 -32.21 -1.83 -5.56
CA GLN A 424 -32.89 -0.81 -4.76
C GLN A 424 -32.04 -0.37 -3.56
N PRO A 425 -31.99 0.94 -3.21
CA PRO A 425 -31.28 1.41 -2.02
C PRO A 425 -31.77 0.69 -0.74
N TYR A 426 -30.83 0.21 0.08
CA TYR A 426 -31.12 -0.53 1.31
C TYR A 426 -30.50 0.15 2.53
N TRP A 427 -29.24 0.56 2.42
CA TRP A 427 -28.52 1.27 3.47
C TRP A 427 -27.51 2.25 2.86
N THR A 428 -27.30 3.39 3.51
CA THR A 428 -26.27 4.37 3.16
C THR A 428 -25.37 4.65 4.36
N SER A 429 -24.11 4.97 4.08
CA SER A 429 -23.15 5.42 5.09
C SER A 429 -23.42 6.83 5.63
N GLY A 430 -24.36 7.56 5.04
CA GLY A 430 -24.37 9.02 5.10
C GLY A 430 -23.18 9.60 4.35
N PHE A 431 -23.03 10.92 4.36
CA PHE A 431 -21.93 11.58 3.65
C PHE A 431 -20.58 11.36 4.35
N LEU A 432 -19.51 11.35 3.56
CA LEU A 432 -18.13 11.26 4.05
C LEU A 432 -17.65 12.65 4.51
N ASP A 433 -17.55 12.86 5.83
CA ASP A 433 -16.99 14.09 6.41
C ASP A 433 -15.70 13.81 7.19
N VAL A 434 -14.68 14.65 6.98
CA VAL A 434 -13.30 14.59 7.53
C VAL A 434 -12.82 13.16 7.93
N LYS A 435 -12.92 12.21 6.98
CA LYS A 435 -12.54 10.77 7.07
C LYS A 435 -13.51 9.82 7.79
N THR A 436 -14.75 10.21 7.99
CA THR A 436 -15.74 9.42 8.70
C THR A 436 -17.06 9.38 7.97
N PHE A 437 -17.75 8.24 8.09
CA PHE A 437 -19.11 8.05 7.60
C PHE A 437 -20.10 8.26 8.75
N GLU A 438 -21.14 9.06 8.50
CA GLU A 438 -22.17 9.44 9.47
C GLU A 438 -22.80 8.22 10.19
N TYR A 439 -23.10 7.15 9.44
CA TYR A 439 -23.84 5.99 9.92
C TYR A 439 -23.00 4.70 10.08
N MET A 440 -21.66 4.82 10.14
CA MET A 440 -20.75 3.69 10.29
C MET A 440 -20.16 3.63 11.73
N PHE A 441 -21.01 3.26 12.70
CA PHE A 441 -20.83 3.57 14.12
C PHE A 441 -19.56 3.01 14.81
N LEU A 442 -18.97 1.93 14.30
CA LEU A 442 -17.76 1.33 14.90
C LEU A 442 -16.44 2.00 14.46
N PHE A 443 -16.47 3.00 13.57
CA PHE A 443 -15.30 3.87 13.33
C PHE A 443 -14.94 4.77 14.54
N TYR A 444 -15.84 4.90 15.53
CA TYR A 444 -15.77 5.93 16.58
C TYR A 444 -15.42 5.42 17.99
N GLY A 445 -14.78 4.25 18.11
CA GLY A 445 -14.49 3.59 19.39
C GLY A 445 -13.09 3.81 19.99
N ASP A 446 -12.68 5.05 20.28
CA ASP A 446 -11.47 5.48 21.04
C ASP A 446 -10.10 4.84 20.63
N ARG A 447 -10.06 4.15 19.49
CA ARG A 447 -8.87 3.60 18.83
C ARG A 447 -8.68 4.35 17.52
N GLN A 448 -7.43 4.63 17.16
CA GLN A 448 -7.10 5.15 15.82
C GLN A 448 -7.70 4.19 14.77
N SER A 449 -8.43 4.73 13.80
CA SER A 449 -9.06 3.93 12.75
C SER A 449 -7.98 3.24 11.93
N ARG A 450 -8.00 1.90 11.87
CA ARG A 450 -7.07 1.06 11.11
C ARG A 450 -6.90 1.50 9.65
N TYR A 451 -7.93 2.08 9.04
CA TYR A 451 -7.98 2.40 7.63
C TYR A 451 -7.85 3.91 7.38
N ILE A 452 -6.98 4.30 6.46
CA ILE A 452 -6.91 5.65 5.91
C ILE A 452 -7.79 5.71 4.66
N LEU A 453 -8.94 6.36 4.79
CA LEU A 453 -9.91 6.53 3.70
C LEU A 453 -9.43 7.56 2.68
N THR A 454 -9.66 7.28 1.39
CA THR A 454 -9.38 8.16 0.26
C THR A 454 -10.60 8.22 -0.64
N SER A 455 -11.00 9.42 -1.05
CA SER A 455 -11.97 9.63 -2.12
C SER A 455 -11.38 10.50 -3.22
N VAL A 456 -11.82 10.24 -4.45
CA VAL A 456 -11.42 10.97 -5.65
C VAL A 456 -12.68 11.32 -6.42
N HIS A 457 -12.78 12.58 -6.85
CA HIS A 457 -13.83 13.07 -7.75
C HIS A 457 -13.17 13.96 -8.79
N ASN A 458 -13.16 13.52 -10.04
CA ASN A 458 -12.76 14.33 -11.18
C ASN A 458 -13.50 13.87 -12.46
N ASN A 459 -13.12 14.44 -13.61
CA ASN A 459 -13.76 14.14 -14.90
C ASN A 459 -13.39 12.78 -15.51
N GLU A 460 -12.32 12.14 -15.02
CA GLU A 460 -11.79 10.88 -15.54
C GLU A 460 -12.20 9.70 -14.65
N GLU A 461 -12.01 9.83 -13.33
CA GLU A 461 -12.34 8.81 -12.32
C GLU A 461 -13.06 9.41 -11.10
N GLN A 462 -14.01 8.65 -10.55
CA GLN A 462 -14.74 8.97 -9.33
C GLN A 462 -14.83 7.73 -8.45
N TYR A 463 -14.01 7.65 -7.39
CA TYR A 463 -13.92 6.43 -6.57
C TYR A 463 -13.59 6.70 -5.11
N PHE A 464 -13.92 5.71 -4.28
CA PHE A 464 -13.47 5.51 -2.91
C PHE A 464 -12.45 4.37 -2.85
N SER A 465 -11.41 4.53 -2.05
CA SER A 465 -10.49 3.46 -1.66
C SER A 465 -10.00 3.68 -0.23
N TYR A 466 -9.30 2.71 0.31
CA TYR A 466 -8.60 2.88 1.59
C TYR A 466 -7.21 2.22 1.54
N ILE A 467 -6.35 2.58 2.47
CA ILE A 467 -5.11 1.85 2.78
C ILE A 467 -5.06 1.50 4.27
N ASP A 468 -4.37 0.42 4.62
CA ASP A 468 -4.08 0.06 6.02
C ASP A 468 -3.09 1.09 6.62
N ASP A 469 -3.29 1.52 7.86
CA ASP A 469 -2.44 2.50 8.54
C ASP A 469 -1.25 1.79 9.22
N PRO A 470 -0.01 1.89 8.67
CA PRO A 470 1.15 1.20 9.23
C PRO A 470 1.63 1.78 10.58
N SER A 471 0.99 2.83 11.10
CA SER A 471 1.23 3.30 12.47
C SER A 471 0.39 2.57 13.52
N ASN A 472 -0.61 1.79 13.11
CA ASN A 472 -1.58 1.17 14.02
C ASN A 472 -1.20 -0.29 14.37
N GLU A 473 -0.46 -0.47 15.47
CA GLU A 473 -0.12 -1.80 16.03
C GLU A 473 -1.33 -2.49 16.72
N ASP A 474 -2.53 -2.54 16.12
CA ASP A 474 -3.66 -3.29 16.71
C ASP A 474 -3.46 -4.80 16.54
N MET A 475 -2.86 -5.42 17.57
CA MET A 475 -2.45 -6.84 17.58
C MET A 475 -3.58 -7.87 17.44
N ASN A 476 -4.84 -7.45 17.31
CA ASN A 476 -6.01 -8.33 17.34
C ASN A 476 -6.56 -8.75 15.97
N ASP A 477 -6.17 -8.10 14.88
CA ASP A 477 -6.61 -8.44 13.51
C ASP A 477 -5.47 -8.11 12.52
N PRO A 478 -4.74 -9.11 12.00
CA PRO A 478 -3.62 -8.88 11.09
C PRO A 478 -4.04 -8.68 9.62
N PHE A 479 -5.32 -8.84 9.26
CA PHE A 479 -5.76 -8.90 7.86
C PHE A 479 -6.69 -7.73 7.47
N PRO A 480 -6.18 -6.68 6.81
CA PRO A 480 -6.97 -5.51 6.47
C PRO A 480 -7.91 -5.80 5.30
N MET A 481 -9.21 -5.95 5.56
CA MET A 481 -10.21 -6.21 4.53
C MET A 481 -11.61 -5.75 4.96
N TRP A 482 -12.44 -5.34 3.99
CA TRP A 482 -13.85 -5.02 4.19
C TRP A 482 -14.70 -6.05 3.44
N ILE A 483 -15.62 -6.74 4.11
CA ILE A 483 -16.45 -7.81 3.55
C ILE A 483 -17.91 -7.34 3.48
N LEU A 484 -18.54 -7.48 2.31
CA LEU A 484 -19.99 -7.38 2.14
C LEU A 484 -20.64 -8.75 2.35
N THR A 485 -21.38 -8.92 3.45
CA THR A 485 -21.98 -10.21 3.84
C THR A 485 -23.29 -10.50 3.11
N PRO A 486 -23.75 -11.78 3.05
CA PRO A 486 -25.06 -12.15 2.51
C PRO A 486 -26.27 -11.54 3.23
N LYS A 487 -26.08 -10.96 4.42
CA LYS A 487 -27.10 -10.20 5.16
C LYS A 487 -27.18 -8.72 4.75
N GLY A 488 -26.26 -8.27 3.90
CA GLY A 488 -26.13 -6.87 3.50
C GLY A 488 -25.34 -6.03 4.51
N GLN A 489 -24.39 -6.64 5.23
CA GLN A 489 -23.57 -5.94 6.22
C GLN A 489 -22.15 -5.66 5.71
N ILE A 490 -21.50 -4.64 6.25
CA ILE A 490 -20.05 -4.40 6.10
C ILE A 490 -19.34 -4.79 7.40
N THR A 491 -18.38 -5.72 7.30
CA THR A 491 -17.56 -6.20 8.44
C THR A 491 -16.09 -6.35 8.05
N ASN A 492 -15.19 -6.57 9.02
CA ASN A 492 -13.77 -6.85 8.80
C ASN A 492 -13.45 -8.35 8.86
N HIS A 493 -12.17 -8.73 8.96
CA HIS A 493 -11.78 -10.14 9.17
C HIS A 493 -12.43 -10.72 10.43
N ASN A 494 -12.50 -9.98 11.53
CA ASN A 494 -13.24 -10.42 12.71
C ASN A 494 -14.75 -10.11 12.58
N ILE A 495 -15.50 -11.05 11.98
CA ILE A 495 -16.92 -10.97 11.62
C ILE A 495 -17.82 -10.41 12.75
N SER A 496 -17.44 -10.61 14.02
CA SER A 496 -18.16 -10.09 15.20
C SER A 496 -18.28 -8.56 15.27
N ASN A 497 -17.47 -7.80 14.53
CA ASN A 497 -17.43 -6.33 14.54
C ASN A 497 -18.07 -5.71 13.28
N SER A 498 -19.31 -6.08 12.95
CA SER A 498 -20.06 -5.45 11.85
C SER A 498 -20.30 -3.95 12.07
N TRP A 499 -20.02 -3.13 11.06
CA TRP A 499 -20.16 -1.66 11.14
C TRP A 499 -21.55 -1.14 10.73
N THR A 500 -22.39 -2.01 10.17
CA THR A 500 -23.76 -1.70 9.73
C THR A 500 -24.78 -2.58 10.47
N PRO A 501 -26.05 -2.15 10.57
CA PRO A 501 -27.13 -2.95 11.15
C PRO A 501 -27.26 -4.34 10.49
N GLU A 502 -27.67 -5.35 11.25
CA GLU A 502 -27.93 -6.69 10.69
C GLU A 502 -29.10 -6.70 9.71
N TRP A 503 -30.14 -5.91 10.00
CA TRP A 503 -31.34 -5.78 9.18
C TRP A 503 -31.78 -4.32 9.13
N CYS A 504 -32.23 -3.87 7.96
CA CYS A 504 -32.92 -2.59 7.80
C CYS A 504 -34.44 -2.82 7.78
N TYR A 505 -35.11 -2.34 8.82
CA TYR A 505 -36.54 -2.54 9.07
C TYR A 505 -37.45 -1.44 8.49
N GLY A 506 -36.88 -0.32 8.04
CA GLY A 506 -37.59 0.74 7.30
C GLY A 506 -38.04 1.98 8.09
N TYR A 507 -37.88 2.03 9.43
CA TYR A 507 -38.19 3.22 10.26
C TYR A 507 -36.95 4.02 10.66
N ASN A 508 -35.83 3.31 10.89
CA ASN A 508 -34.71 3.92 11.59
C ASN A 508 -33.62 4.42 10.64
N SER A 509 -33.82 5.64 10.13
CA SER A 509 -32.79 6.39 9.39
C SER A 509 -31.61 6.83 10.26
N SER A 510 -31.70 6.80 11.61
CA SER A 510 -30.59 7.20 12.50
C SER A 510 -29.34 6.36 12.30
N ASN A 511 -29.49 5.15 11.76
CA ASN A 511 -28.40 4.21 11.51
C ASN A 511 -28.15 3.95 10.01
N GLY A 512 -28.62 4.85 9.13
CA GLY A 512 -28.37 4.82 7.69
C GLY A 512 -29.22 3.84 6.87
N CYS A 513 -30.16 3.13 7.49
CA CYS A 513 -31.14 2.33 6.75
C CYS A 513 -32.07 3.24 5.92
N MET A 514 -32.40 2.82 4.70
CA MET A 514 -33.29 3.58 3.83
C MET A 514 -34.75 3.40 4.24
N ASP A 515 -35.51 4.50 4.31
CA ASP A 515 -36.92 4.49 4.71
C ASP A 515 -37.77 3.65 3.75
N SER A 516 -38.70 2.87 4.32
CA SER A 516 -39.68 2.10 3.55
C SER A 516 -41.01 1.96 4.32
N SER A 517 -42.10 1.78 3.59
CA SER A 517 -43.45 1.75 4.17
C SER A 517 -43.70 0.50 5.03
N PHE A 518 -44.17 0.70 6.25
CA PHE A 518 -44.56 -0.38 7.17
C PHE A 518 -45.60 -1.34 6.60
N PRO A 519 -45.41 -2.66 6.78
CA PRO A 519 -46.55 -3.58 6.89
C PRO A 519 -47.42 -3.11 8.06
N GLN A 520 -48.75 -3.02 7.88
CA GLN A 520 -49.70 -2.44 8.85
C GLN A 520 -49.69 -3.10 10.26
N CYS A 521 -49.00 -4.22 10.40
CA CYS A 521 -48.90 -5.08 11.56
C CYS A 521 -47.53 -5.02 12.27
N ARG A 522 -46.64 -4.12 11.85
CA ARG A 522 -45.32 -3.91 12.46
C ARG A 522 -45.22 -2.52 13.08
N SER A 523 -44.47 -2.41 14.17
CA SER A 523 -44.22 -1.19 14.95
C SER A 523 -42.72 -0.84 14.99
N GLU A 524 -42.36 0.38 15.38
CA GLU A 524 -40.95 0.82 15.53
C GLU A 524 -40.19 0.04 16.61
N ASP A 525 -40.89 -0.57 17.57
CA ASP A 525 -40.30 -1.43 18.61
C ASP A 525 -40.11 -2.90 18.17
N ASP A 526 -40.56 -3.27 16.96
CA ASP A 526 -40.47 -4.65 16.47
C ASP A 526 -39.09 -4.93 15.85
N TYR A 527 -38.45 -6.02 16.29
CA TYR A 527 -37.19 -6.49 15.70
C TYR A 527 -37.02 -7.99 15.82
N PHE A 528 -36.17 -8.58 14.99
CA PHE A 528 -35.75 -9.97 15.12
C PHE A 528 -34.54 -10.13 16.03
N SER A 529 -34.59 -11.11 16.92
CA SER A 529 -33.52 -11.54 17.82
C SER A 529 -33.08 -12.95 17.42
N TYR A 530 -31.79 -13.16 17.19
CA TYR A 530 -31.22 -14.48 16.87
C TYR A 530 -30.99 -15.26 18.17
N ARG A 531 -31.79 -16.30 18.41
CA ARG A 531 -31.87 -17.01 19.71
C ARG A 531 -31.78 -18.53 19.56
N LYS A 532 -31.21 -19.20 20.57
CA LYS A 532 -31.19 -20.66 20.68
C LYS A 532 -32.46 -21.16 21.37
N GLY A 533 -33.25 -21.99 20.69
CA GLY A 533 -34.50 -22.49 21.23
C GLY A 533 -35.49 -22.88 20.14
N ASP A 534 -36.73 -23.19 20.53
CA ASP A 534 -37.78 -23.66 19.64
C ASP A 534 -39.13 -23.01 19.93
N PHE A 535 -39.96 -22.87 18.90
CA PHE A 535 -41.35 -22.40 19.02
C PHE A 535 -42.25 -23.54 19.51
N ASP A 536 -43.24 -23.27 20.38
CA ASP A 536 -44.22 -24.30 20.81
C ASP A 536 -45.02 -24.82 19.60
N PRO A 537 -44.85 -26.10 19.18
CA PRO A 537 -45.49 -26.64 17.98
C PRO A 537 -47.02 -26.78 18.13
N ARG A 538 -47.57 -26.60 19.33
CA ARG A 538 -49.03 -26.56 19.56
C ARG A 538 -49.64 -25.19 19.32
N ARG A 539 -48.81 -24.15 19.16
CA ARG A 539 -49.24 -22.73 19.05
C ARG A 539 -48.63 -22.01 17.83
N THR A 540 -47.70 -22.65 17.16
CA THR A 540 -46.92 -22.08 16.05
C THR A 540 -46.84 -23.12 14.95
N GLY A 541 -47.34 -22.77 13.76
CA GLY A 541 -47.10 -23.54 12.55
C GLY A 541 -45.73 -23.18 11.96
N ASN A 542 -45.16 -24.08 11.17
CA ASN A 542 -44.04 -23.76 10.30
C ASN A 542 -44.37 -24.12 8.85
N THR A 543 -43.81 -23.34 7.93
CA THR A 543 -43.88 -23.59 6.48
C THR A 543 -42.49 -23.45 5.90
N THR A 544 -42.09 -24.42 5.08
CA THR A 544 -40.87 -24.34 4.27
C THR A 544 -41.25 -23.78 2.90
N ASP A 545 -40.50 -22.80 2.42
CA ASP A 545 -40.72 -22.23 1.10
C ASP A 545 -40.36 -23.21 -0.02
N GLY A 546 -41.10 -23.18 -1.13
CA GLY A 546 -40.84 -24.06 -2.28
C GLY A 546 -39.54 -23.73 -3.02
N ASN A 547 -38.99 -22.53 -2.85
CA ASN A 547 -37.70 -22.16 -3.43
C ASN A 547 -36.55 -22.32 -2.42
N SER A 548 -35.71 -23.33 -2.65
CA SER A 548 -34.52 -23.65 -1.84
C SER A 548 -33.29 -22.77 -2.13
N SER A 549 -33.31 -21.90 -3.14
CA SER A 549 -32.20 -20.99 -3.48
C SER A 549 -32.27 -19.62 -2.79
N LEU A 550 -33.31 -19.36 -1.99
CA LEU A 550 -33.50 -18.09 -1.29
C LEU A 550 -32.36 -17.82 -0.29
N SER A 551 -31.91 -16.58 -0.22
CA SER A 551 -30.94 -16.14 0.79
C SER A 551 -31.63 -15.89 2.14
N ILE A 552 -30.85 -15.85 3.22
CA ILE A 552 -31.36 -15.48 4.56
C ILE A 552 -32.04 -14.09 4.56
N SER A 553 -31.61 -13.17 3.71
CA SER A 553 -32.24 -11.85 3.52
C SER A 553 -33.63 -11.95 2.87
N ASP A 554 -33.83 -12.89 1.96
CA ASP A 554 -35.16 -13.13 1.37
C ASP A 554 -36.12 -13.70 2.41
N CYS A 555 -35.63 -14.56 3.31
CA CYS A 555 -36.41 -15.07 4.44
C CYS A 555 -36.80 -13.94 5.43
N PHE A 556 -35.86 -13.03 5.72
CA PHE A 556 -36.13 -11.81 6.50
C PHE A 556 -37.24 -10.97 5.86
N VAL A 557 -37.11 -10.61 4.57
CA VAL A 557 -38.11 -9.76 3.88
C VAL A 557 -39.47 -10.45 3.78
N LYS A 558 -39.52 -11.77 3.58
CA LYS A 558 -40.78 -12.54 3.60
C LYS A 558 -41.44 -12.49 4.98
N CYS A 559 -40.72 -12.79 6.05
CA CYS A 559 -41.26 -12.80 7.41
C CYS A 559 -41.62 -11.40 7.94
N TRP A 560 -40.84 -10.37 7.60
CA TRP A 560 -41.12 -9.00 8.03
C TRP A 560 -42.45 -8.49 7.47
N ASN A 561 -42.70 -8.74 6.18
CA ASN A 561 -43.93 -8.36 5.48
C ASN A 561 -45.14 -9.27 5.77
N GLU A 562 -44.91 -10.52 6.19
CA GLU A 562 -45.97 -11.46 6.55
C GLU A 562 -46.41 -11.24 8.01
N CYS A 563 -47.59 -10.64 8.21
CA CYS A 563 -48.10 -10.27 9.52
C CYS A 563 -48.28 -11.44 10.50
N SER A 564 -48.55 -12.64 9.99
CA SER A 564 -48.66 -13.84 10.84
C SER A 564 -47.30 -14.39 11.28
N CYS A 565 -46.18 -13.92 10.71
CA CYS A 565 -44.85 -14.42 10.99
C CYS A 565 -44.34 -13.97 12.36
N VAL A 566 -43.79 -14.94 13.10
CA VAL A 566 -43.14 -14.77 14.41
C VAL A 566 -41.66 -15.16 14.40
N GLY A 567 -41.15 -15.73 13.30
CA GLY A 567 -39.73 -16.02 13.15
C GLY A 567 -39.39 -16.70 11.82
N PHE A 568 -38.10 -16.74 11.49
CA PHE A 568 -37.59 -17.36 10.27
C PHE A 568 -36.18 -17.93 10.46
N ASN A 569 -35.76 -18.80 9.52
CA ASN A 569 -34.38 -19.27 9.40
C ASN A 569 -34.14 -19.86 8.00
N SER A 570 -32.88 -20.17 7.68
CA SER A 570 -32.54 -20.98 6.52
C SER A 570 -33.09 -22.41 6.65
N SER A 571 -33.50 -23.04 5.54
CA SER A 571 -33.96 -24.44 5.53
C SER A 571 -32.83 -25.45 5.36
N ASN A 572 -31.76 -25.03 4.69
CA ASN A 572 -30.64 -25.88 4.31
C ASN A 572 -29.41 -25.54 5.16
N ASN A 573 -28.52 -26.53 5.35
CA ASN A 573 -27.30 -26.35 6.14
C ASN A 573 -26.33 -25.32 5.53
N ASN A 574 -26.36 -25.13 4.20
CA ASN A 574 -25.55 -24.16 3.47
C ASN A 574 -26.06 -22.69 3.56
N GLY A 575 -27.00 -22.41 4.46
CA GLY A 575 -27.58 -21.09 4.66
C GLY A 575 -28.64 -20.66 3.63
N THR A 576 -29.09 -21.52 2.69
CA THR A 576 -30.14 -21.18 1.71
C THR A 576 -31.51 -21.79 2.01
N GLY A 577 -32.54 -21.34 1.27
CA GLY A 577 -33.95 -21.70 1.44
C GLY A 577 -34.54 -21.11 2.71
N CYS A 578 -35.88 -21.12 2.86
CA CYS A 578 -36.54 -20.48 4.01
C CYS A 578 -37.47 -21.42 4.76
N VAL A 579 -37.37 -21.43 6.09
CA VAL A 579 -38.42 -21.88 7.01
C VAL A 579 -38.99 -20.65 7.72
N ILE A 580 -40.31 -20.53 7.72
CA ILE A 580 -41.06 -19.42 8.30
C ILE A 580 -42.00 -19.99 9.38
N TRP A 581 -42.02 -19.37 10.55
CA TRP A 581 -42.90 -19.73 11.66
C TRP A 581 -44.04 -18.72 11.79
N THR A 582 -45.27 -19.19 11.87
CA THR A 582 -46.48 -18.36 11.94
C THR A 582 -47.37 -18.76 13.11
N GLY A 583 -48.01 -17.77 13.74
CA GLY A 583 -48.93 -17.99 14.87
C GLY A 583 -48.57 -17.19 16.11
N SER A 584 -48.44 -17.86 17.26
CA SER A 584 -48.16 -17.19 18.54
C SER A 584 -46.65 -17.14 18.83
N SER A 585 -46.12 -15.99 19.27
CA SER A 585 -44.70 -15.74 19.56
C SER A 585 -44.16 -16.44 20.83
N ASN A 586 -44.71 -17.61 21.19
CA ASN A 586 -44.26 -18.40 22.33
C ASN A 586 -43.00 -19.21 21.95
N PHE A 587 -41.85 -18.53 22.03
CA PHE A 587 -40.52 -19.12 21.90
C PHE A 587 -40.02 -19.63 23.25
N LEU A 588 -39.42 -20.81 23.27
CA LEU A 588 -38.81 -21.41 24.45
C LEU A 588 -37.28 -21.27 24.33
N ASP A 589 -36.74 -20.27 25.03
CA ASP A 589 -35.30 -20.13 25.21
C ASP A 589 -34.73 -21.38 25.94
N ASP A 590 -33.58 -21.87 25.49
CA ASP A 590 -32.82 -23.00 26.09
C ASP A 590 -33.44 -24.41 25.96
N GLY A 591 -33.94 -24.73 24.75
CA GLY A 591 -34.52 -26.03 24.37
C GLY A 591 -33.56 -27.24 24.30
N GLY A 592 -32.63 -27.39 25.25
CA GLY A 592 -31.70 -28.52 25.33
C GLY A 592 -30.65 -28.60 24.21
N ASP A 593 -29.83 -29.66 24.21
CA ASP A 593 -28.64 -29.75 23.35
C ASP A 593 -28.93 -29.72 21.85
N ASN A 594 -30.08 -30.24 21.42
CA ASN A 594 -30.49 -30.30 20.01
C ASN A 594 -31.14 -29.02 19.47
N SER A 595 -31.36 -27.99 20.30
CA SER A 595 -32.00 -26.74 19.85
C SER A 595 -31.09 -25.92 18.92
N THR A 596 -31.64 -25.44 17.81
CA THR A 596 -30.93 -24.62 16.82
C THR A 596 -31.19 -23.13 17.02
N MET A 597 -30.26 -22.29 16.54
CA MET A 597 -30.45 -20.84 16.48
C MET A 597 -31.54 -20.49 15.44
N LYS A 598 -32.42 -19.51 15.75
CA LYS A 598 -33.50 -19.03 14.88
C LYS A 598 -33.69 -17.52 15.05
N TYR A 599 -34.19 -16.82 14.04
CA TYR A 599 -34.64 -15.42 14.20
C TYR A 599 -36.07 -15.40 14.74
N VAL A 600 -36.29 -14.69 15.84
CA VAL A 600 -37.56 -14.62 16.58
C VAL A 600 -37.97 -13.17 16.72
N ILE A 601 -39.22 -12.82 16.40
CA ILE A 601 -39.70 -11.44 16.55
C ILE A 601 -39.93 -11.09 18.02
N ILE A 602 -39.55 -9.86 18.39
CA ILE A 602 -39.76 -9.27 19.70
C ILE A 602 -40.54 -7.96 19.50
N SER A 603 -41.61 -7.77 20.27
CA SER A 603 -42.50 -6.60 20.23
C SER A 603 -42.69 -6.04 21.65
N GLN A 604 -42.48 -4.75 21.88
CA GLN A 604 -42.48 -4.20 23.26
C GLN A 604 -43.84 -3.70 23.77
N SER A 605 -44.88 -3.62 22.92
CA SER A 605 -46.20 -3.11 23.33
C SER A 605 -47.07 -4.17 24.02
N LEU A 606 -46.86 -4.36 25.34
CA LEU A 606 -47.91 -4.63 26.35
C LEU A 606 -47.32 -4.83 27.78
N ASN A 607 -46.67 -3.80 28.34
CA ASN A 607 -46.43 -3.71 29.79
C ASN A 607 -46.48 -2.23 30.23
N ASN A 608 -47.69 -1.76 30.54
CA ASN A 608 -47.92 -0.37 30.95
C ASN A 608 -47.34 -0.12 32.38
N PRO A 609 -46.65 1.00 32.63
CA PRO A 609 -45.92 1.20 33.88
C PRO A 609 -46.80 1.73 35.00
N SER A 610 -46.52 1.34 36.25
CA SER A 610 -47.10 1.99 37.43
C SER A 610 -46.08 2.15 38.56
N THR A 611 -45.73 3.42 38.83
CA THR A 611 -45.06 3.93 40.06
C THR A 611 -43.66 3.38 40.37
N THR A 612 -42.62 4.20 40.66
CA THR A 612 -42.59 5.60 41.12
C THR A 612 -41.23 6.23 40.77
N SER A 613 -41.19 7.57 40.74
CA SER A 613 -39.94 8.33 40.71
C SER A 613 -39.01 8.00 41.89
N LEU A 614 -37.69 8.15 41.76
CA LEU A 614 -36.96 9.38 42.14
C LEU A 614 -35.42 9.19 42.13
N HIS A 615 -34.70 10.21 41.66
CA HIS A 615 -33.34 10.63 42.06
C HIS A 615 -32.14 9.65 42.12
N LEU A 616 -31.09 10.06 41.39
CA LEU A 616 -29.70 10.01 41.83
C LEU A 616 -29.55 10.22 43.35
N LYS A 617 -28.85 9.32 44.05
CA LYS A 617 -28.00 9.70 45.19
C LYS A 617 -26.94 8.64 45.52
N SER A 618 -25.69 9.07 45.45
CA SER A 618 -24.61 8.47 46.24
C SER A 618 -24.86 8.71 47.72
N CYS A 619 -24.72 7.69 48.57
CA CYS A 619 -24.07 7.81 49.88
C CYS A 619 -23.84 6.46 50.57
N LEU A 620 -22.58 6.26 50.97
CA LEU A 620 -22.13 5.78 52.27
C LEU A 620 -23.18 5.12 53.21
N PHE A 621 -22.91 3.88 53.63
CA PHE A 621 -23.37 3.34 54.92
C PHE A 621 -22.21 2.75 55.72
N LEU A 622 -22.22 3.02 57.04
CA LEU A 622 -21.12 2.76 57.97
C LEU A 622 -21.69 2.24 59.30
N GLY A 623 -21.32 1.03 59.74
CA GLY A 623 -21.70 0.41 61.03
C GLY A 623 -23.17 -0.06 61.12
N ASN A 624 -23.63 -0.88 62.07
CA ASN A 624 -23.09 -1.53 63.29
C ASN A 624 -24.18 -2.54 63.78
N LYS A 625 -23.99 -3.64 64.54
CA LYS A 625 -22.82 -4.38 65.11
C LYS A 625 -23.32 -5.72 65.73
N THR A 626 -22.53 -6.81 65.73
CA THR A 626 -22.54 -7.83 66.82
C THR A 626 -21.23 -8.63 66.88
N GLU A 627 -20.94 -9.19 68.05
CA GLU A 627 -19.59 -9.56 68.50
C GLU A 627 -19.19 -11.03 68.24
N LYS A 628 -17.90 -11.27 67.94
CA LYS A 628 -16.96 -11.99 68.85
C LYS A 628 -15.52 -12.13 68.29
N ASN A 629 -14.57 -12.35 69.20
CA ASN A 629 -13.20 -12.86 69.00
C ASN A 629 -12.10 -11.92 68.45
N ILE A 630 -11.63 -11.02 69.32
CA ILE A 630 -10.43 -10.19 69.13
C ILE A 630 -9.14 -11.04 69.31
N LYS A 631 -8.75 -11.85 68.30
CA LYS A 631 -7.36 -12.35 68.13
C LYS A 631 -6.87 -12.47 66.68
N GLN A 632 -7.72 -12.33 65.65
CA GLN A 632 -7.31 -12.45 64.23
C GLN A 632 -6.98 -11.11 63.53
N ILE A 633 -7.25 -9.96 64.15
CA ILE A 633 -7.23 -8.64 63.48
C ILE A 633 -5.82 -8.18 63.08
N TRP A 634 -4.76 -8.55 63.82
CA TRP A 634 -3.39 -8.11 63.53
C TRP A 634 -2.85 -8.63 62.19
N ILE A 635 -3.30 -9.81 61.74
CA ILE A 635 -2.86 -10.43 60.48
C ILE A 635 -3.52 -9.72 59.28
N LEU A 636 -4.78 -9.29 59.42
CA LEU A 636 -5.57 -8.68 58.35
C LEU A 636 -5.22 -7.22 58.04
N VAL A 637 -4.51 -6.51 58.93
CA VAL A 637 -4.15 -5.09 58.71
C VAL A 637 -2.69 -4.91 58.27
N VAL A 638 -1.76 -5.65 58.87
CA VAL A 638 -0.32 -5.42 58.65
C VAL A 638 0.16 -6.01 57.31
N LEU A 639 -0.31 -7.21 56.94
CA LEU A 639 0.07 -7.84 55.67
C LEU A 639 -0.32 -7.04 54.42
N PRO A 640 -1.58 -6.57 54.24
CA PRO A 640 -1.93 -5.78 53.05
C PRO A 640 -1.27 -4.40 53.02
N LEU A 641 -0.90 -3.81 54.17
CA LEU A 641 -0.11 -2.57 54.20
C LEU A 641 1.32 -2.78 53.68
N PHE A 642 2.00 -3.85 54.12
CA PHE A 642 3.33 -4.20 53.58
C PHE A 642 3.26 -4.61 52.10
N PHE A 643 2.24 -5.38 51.71
CA PHE A 643 2.05 -5.77 50.31
C PHE A 643 1.74 -4.56 49.43
N GLY A 644 0.91 -3.63 49.88
CA GLY A 644 0.58 -2.38 49.18
C GLY A 644 1.76 -1.43 49.05
N LEU A 645 2.57 -1.25 50.10
CA LEU A 645 3.82 -0.48 50.04
C LEU A 645 4.85 -1.14 49.11
N GLY A 646 4.95 -2.47 49.15
CA GLY A 646 5.75 -3.25 48.21
C GLY A 646 5.28 -3.08 46.76
N LEU A 647 3.98 -3.13 46.51
CA LEU A 647 3.38 -2.88 45.20
C LEU A 647 3.66 -1.46 44.71
N LEU A 648 3.49 -0.44 45.56
CA LEU A 648 3.77 0.96 45.22
C LEU A 648 5.25 1.18 44.92
N TRP A 649 6.16 0.59 45.70
CA TRP A 649 7.60 0.65 45.42
C TRP A 649 7.96 -0.08 44.13
N TYR A 650 7.40 -1.27 43.89
CA TYR A 650 7.56 -2.03 42.65
C TYR A 650 7.02 -1.25 41.44
N MET A 651 5.82 -0.65 41.54
CA MET A 651 5.24 0.21 40.50
C MET A 651 6.10 1.44 40.25
N LYS A 652 6.64 2.09 41.29
CA LYS A 652 7.55 3.26 41.16
C LYS A 652 8.87 2.87 40.48
N LYS A 653 9.45 1.73 40.85
CA LYS A 653 10.67 1.15 40.24
C LYS A 653 10.43 0.70 38.79
N ARG A 654 9.28 0.10 38.49
CA ARG A 654 8.83 -0.26 37.13
C ARG A 654 8.57 0.99 36.28
N LYS A 655 8.04 2.08 36.87
CA LYS A 655 7.85 3.39 36.21
C LYS A 655 9.19 4.11 35.94
N GLN A 656 10.19 3.97 36.80
CA GLN A 656 11.57 4.42 36.55
C GLN A 656 12.23 3.61 35.42
N LYS A 657 12.25 2.28 35.48
CA LYS A 657 12.80 1.44 34.38
C LYS A 657 12.10 1.70 33.04
N ARG A 658 10.77 1.92 33.03
CA ARG A 658 10.03 2.34 31.82
C ARG A 658 10.48 3.71 31.28
N LYS A 659 10.79 4.68 32.13
CA LYS A 659 11.33 5.99 31.69
C LYS A 659 12.74 5.87 31.11
N GLU A 660 13.58 5.02 31.68
CA GLU A 660 14.95 4.78 31.22
C GLU A 660 14.99 3.99 29.90
N TYR A 661 14.14 2.96 29.77
CA TYR A 661 13.92 2.23 28.52
C TYR A 661 13.39 3.15 27.40
N LYS A 662 12.39 3.99 27.68
CA LYS A 662 11.90 5.01 26.71
C LYS A 662 12.97 6.04 26.32
N ARG A 663 13.96 6.29 27.17
CA ARG A 663 15.11 7.16 26.85
C ARG A 663 16.05 6.45 25.88
N ARG A 664 16.47 5.22 26.18
CA ARG A 664 17.32 4.41 25.29
C ARG A 664 16.66 4.15 23.92
N LYS A 665 15.39 3.72 23.85
CA LYS A 665 14.69 3.48 22.57
C LYS A 665 14.59 4.74 21.68
N ARG A 666 14.53 5.94 22.28
CA ARG A 666 14.54 7.20 21.52
C ARG A 666 15.94 7.53 20.99
N ASP A 667 16.96 7.25 21.78
CA ASP A 667 18.34 7.50 21.41
C ASP A 667 18.79 6.47 20.32
N ASP A 668 18.33 5.21 20.39
CA ASP A 668 18.43 4.20 19.31
C ASP A 668 17.69 4.63 18.03
N TYR A 669 16.43 5.08 18.11
CA TYR A 669 15.65 5.50 16.94
C TYR A 669 16.28 6.70 16.21
N PHE A 670 17.00 7.57 16.94
CA PHE A 670 17.79 8.63 16.33
C PHE A 670 19.05 8.10 15.63
N LEU A 671 19.72 7.10 16.21
CA LEU A 671 20.84 6.38 15.60
C LEU A 671 20.40 5.65 14.32
N GLU A 672 19.20 5.06 14.32
CA GLU A 672 18.56 4.38 13.19
C GLU A 672 18.16 5.35 12.07
N LEU A 673 17.64 6.54 12.41
CA LEU A 673 17.45 7.62 11.43
C LEU A 673 18.78 8.11 10.82
N ALA A 674 19.86 8.17 11.61
CA ALA A 674 21.20 8.55 11.14
C ALA A 674 21.89 7.45 10.32
N ALA A 675 21.54 6.18 10.53
CA ALA A 675 22.08 5.03 9.80
C ALA A 675 21.42 4.78 8.42
N SER A 676 20.38 5.53 8.06
CA SER A 676 19.72 5.43 6.75
C SER A 676 20.67 5.88 5.62
N GLU A 677 20.76 5.11 4.54
CA GLU A 677 21.87 5.14 3.56
C GLU A 677 22.21 6.51 2.91
N SER A 678 21.32 7.50 2.98
CA SER A 678 21.60 8.89 2.58
C SER A 678 22.67 9.62 3.42
N PHE A 679 23.13 9.04 4.54
CA PHE A 679 24.09 9.64 5.47
C PHE A 679 25.56 9.21 5.30
N LYS A 680 25.88 8.35 4.31
CA LYS A 680 27.25 7.81 4.11
C LYS A 680 28.34 8.90 3.98
N ASP A 681 28.01 10.07 3.45
CA ASP A 681 28.93 11.22 3.31
C ASP A 681 29.20 12.05 4.59
N VAL A 682 28.67 11.65 5.76
CA VAL A 682 28.87 12.40 7.03
C VAL A 682 29.92 11.74 7.95
N HIS A 683 30.38 10.53 7.66
CA HIS A 683 31.33 9.78 8.50
C HIS A 683 32.78 10.32 8.54
N GLN A 684 33.09 11.48 7.94
CA GLN A 684 34.41 12.13 8.05
C GLN A 684 34.52 13.19 9.16
N LEU A 685 33.50 13.37 10.01
CA LEU A 685 33.53 14.36 11.12
C LEU A 685 33.23 13.75 12.49
N GLU A 686 33.78 12.56 12.77
CA GLU A 686 33.79 11.98 14.12
C GLU A 686 34.96 12.51 14.97
N SER A 687 34.81 13.73 15.49
CA SER A 687 35.55 14.19 16.67
C SER A 687 34.79 15.32 17.38
N ASN A 688 34.57 15.15 18.69
CA ASN A 688 33.96 16.15 19.60
C ASN A 688 32.46 16.45 19.46
N GLY A 689 31.60 15.50 19.85
CA GLY A 689 30.45 15.76 20.75
C GLY A 689 29.38 16.80 20.39
N ARG A 690 29.37 17.33 19.17
CA ARG A 690 28.39 18.28 18.63
C ARG A 690 28.05 17.88 17.20
N TYR A 691 26.95 17.13 17.05
CA TYR A 691 26.26 17.06 15.76
C TYR A 691 25.79 18.48 15.41
N GLY A 692 26.14 18.98 14.22
CA GLY A 692 26.14 20.41 13.91
C GLY A 692 24.78 21.10 14.08
N ASP A 693 24.78 22.17 14.90
CA ASP A 693 23.80 23.26 15.11
C ASP A 693 22.28 22.96 15.27
N LEU A 694 21.79 21.76 14.98
CA LEU A 694 20.40 21.36 15.19
C LEU A 694 20.11 21.04 16.66
N LEU A 695 19.11 21.70 17.25
CA LEU A 695 18.67 21.42 18.62
C LEU A 695 17.52 20.39 18.65
N LEU A 696 17.68 19.31 19.43
CA LEU A 696 16.58 18.39 19.71
C LEU A 696 15.75 18.94 20.88
N PHE A 697 14.55 19.43 20.58
CA PHE A 697 13.63 19.94 21.59
C PHE A 697 12.82 18.81 22.25
N SER A 698 12.52 18.98 23.54
CA SER A 698 11.66 18.02 24.25
C SER A 698 10.19 18.38 24.06
N PHE A 699 9.32 17.39 23.87
CA PHE A 699 7.87 17.61 23.70
C PHE A 699 7.25 18.45 24.83
N PRO A 700 7.56 18.23 26.14
CA PRO A 700 7.13 19.14 27.21
C PRO A 700 7.60 20.58 27.06
N SER A 701 8.80 20.81 26.51
CA SER A 701 9.30 22.17 26.22
C SER A 701 8.50 22.84 25.10
N ILE A 702 8.10 22.08 24.09
CA ILE A 702 7.27 22.59 22.99
C ILE A 702 5.84 22.85 23.47
N MET A 703 5.22 21.93 24.22
CA MET A 703 3.90 22.16 24.83
C MET A 703 3.87 23.41 25.71
N ALA A 704 4.90 23.61 26.54
CA ALA A 704 5.01 24.82 27.36
C ALA A 704 5.16 26.08 26.50
N ALA A 705 5.98 26.02 25.44
CA ALA A 705 6.20 27.15 24.53
C ALA A 705 4.94 27.54 23.72
N THR A 706 4.09 26.58 23.35
CA THR A 706 2.87 26.79 22.53
C THR A 706 1.59 26.92 23.35
N HIS A 707 1.66 26.88 24.69
CA HIS A 707 0.51 26.80 25.60
C HIS A 707 -0.43 25.63 25.21
N ASP A 708 0.14 24.42 25.21
CA ASP A 708 -0.50 23.17 24.79
C ASP A 708 -1.14 23.22 23.39
N PHE A 709 -0.43 23.83 22.44
CA PHE A 709 -0.89 24.05 21.07
C PHE A 709 -2.22 24.83 20.98
N SER A 710 -2.41 25.82 21.86
CA SER A 710 -3.57 26.72 21.86
C SER A 710 -3.87 27.26 20.47
N VAL A 711 -5.17 27.34 20.14
CA VAL A 711 -5.67 27.87 18.87
C VAL A 711 -5.24 29.34 18.68
N GLU A 712 -5.10 30.11 19.76
CA GLU A 712 -4.61 31.49 19.76
C GLU A 712 -3.16 31.59 19.23
N ASN A 713 -2.37 30.54 19.41
CA ASN A 713 -1.00 30.45 18.92
C ASN A 713 -0.91 29.86 17.50
N LYS A 714 -2.02 29.48 16.86
CA LYS A 714 -2.01 28.91 15.50
C LYS A 714 -1.75 30.01 14.46
N LEU A 715 -0.62 29.91 13.77
CA LEU A 715 -0.21 30.86 12.73
C LEU A 715 -0.88 30.57 11.38
N GLY A 716 -1.19 29.29 11.12
CA GLY A 716 -1.82 28.82 9.89
C GLY A 716 -1.88 27.31 9.82
N GLN A 717 -2.41 26.77 8.72
CA GLN A 717 -2.43 25.34 8.42
C GLN A 717 -2.37 25.14 6.92
N GLY A 718 -1.35 24.41 6.45
CA GLY A 718 -1.24 23.96 5.07
C GLY A 718 -1.49 22.45 4.97
N GLY A 719 -1.28 21.88 3.77
CA GLY A 719 -1.44 20.43 3.53
C GLY A 719 -0.56 19.54 4.42
N PHE A 720 0.55 20.08 4.94
CA PHE A 720 1.50 19.35 5.78
C PHE A 720 1.22 19.44 7.30
N GLY A 721 0.19 20.18 7.71
CA GLY A 721 -0.23 20.32 9.11
C GLY A 721 -0.25 21.75 9.63
N PRO A 722 -0.69 21.95 10.89
CA PRO A 722 -0.76 23.25 11.54
C PRO A 722 0.62 23.78 11.96
N VAL A 723 0.81 25.10 11.82
CA VAL A 723 1.98 25.83 12.30
C VAL A 723 1.58 26.68 13.51
N TYR A 724 2.34 26.58 14.59
CA TYR A 724 2.11 27.32 15.84
C TYR A 724 3.24 28.29 16.13
N LYS A 725 2.91 29.45 16.71
CA LYS A 725 3.86 30.30 17.41
C LYS A 725 4.18 29.66 18.76
N GLY A 726 5.44 29.74 19.17
CA GLY A 726 5.85 29.39 20.52
C GLY A 726 6.89 30.36 21.06
N ARG A 727 6.99 30.43 22.39
CA ARG A 727 8.02 31.20 23.08
C ARG A 727 8.82 30.27 23.99
N LEU A 728 10.12 30.13 23.71
CA LEU A 728 11.02 29.31 24.50
C LEU A 728 11.31 29.95 25.87
N ASN A 729 11.79 29.14 26.83
CA ASN A 729 12.13 29.59 28.18
C ASN A 729 13.21 30.69 28.23
N ASP A 730 14.01 30.83 27.17
CA ASP A 730 15.02 31.89 27.01
C ASP A 730 14.46 33.17 26.34
N GLY A 731 13.13 33.22 26.14
CA GLY A 731 12.42 34.36 25.57
C GLY A 731 12.32 34.36 24.04
N ARG A 732 13.04 33.49 23.33
CA ARG A 732 13.04 33.44 21.85
C ARG A 732 11.68 33.00 21.31
N GLU A 733 11.18 33.72 20.31
CA GLU A 733 10.00 33.31 19.55
C GLU A 733 10.38 32.35 18.43
N ILE A 734 9.56 31.31 18.23
CA ILE A 734 9.78 30.23 17.28
C ILE A 734 8.48 29.88 16.54
N ALA A 735 8.61 29.33 15.34
CA ALA A 735 7.49 28.70 14.62
C ALA A 735 7.64 27.18 14.68
N ILE A 736 6.59 26.46 15.07
CA ILE A 736 6.55 25.01 15.18
C ILE A 736 5.60 24.48 14.11
N LYS A 737 6.15 23.90 13.05
CA LYS A 737 5.39 23.12 12.06
C LYS A 737 5.15 21.74 12.66
N ARG A 738 3.95 21.51 13.17
CA ARG A 738 3.53 20.21 13.70
C ARG A 738 3.01 19.39 12.53
N LEU A 739 3.81 18.41 12.09
CA LEU A 739 3.48 17.66 10.89
C LEU A 739 2.23 16.80 11.10
N SER A 740 1.39 16.74 10.07
CA SER A 740 0.17 15.93 10.09
C SER A 740 0.51 14.46 10.32
N ARG A 741 -0.14 13.85 11.33
CA ARG A 741 -0.01 12.41 11.63
C ARG A 741 -0.44 11.52 10.45
N TYR A 742 -1.22 12.05 9.51
CA TYR A 742 -2.01 11.29 8.55
C TYR A 742 -1.58 11.45 7.07
N SER A 743 -0.40 12.00 6.82
CA SER A 743 0.11 12.19 5.45
C SER A 743 1.22 11.18 5.17
N GLY A 744 0.99 10.24 4.25
CA GLY A 744 2.01 9.28 3.81
C GLY A 744 3.24 9.95 3.16
N GLN A 745 3.09 11.19 2.70
CA GLN A 745 4.19 12.03 2.19
C GLN A 745 5.03 12.62 3.35
N GLY A 746 4.43 12.84 4.52
CA GLY A 746 4.99 13.62 5.63
C GLY A 746 6.26 13.04 6.27
N LEU A 747 6.52 11.74 6.21
CA LEU A 747 7.79 11.17 6.69
C LEU A 747 8.95 11.42 5.71
N VAL A 748 8.68 11.35 4.41
CA VAL A 748 9.67 11.67 3.36
C VAL A 748 9.94 13.16 3.37
N GLU A 749 8.90 13.98 3.53
CA GLU A 749 9.01 15.44 3.64
C GLU A 749 9.71 15.86 4.94
N PHE A 750 9.41 15.24 6.08
CA PHE A 750 10.15 15.46 7.33
C PHE A 750 11.64 15.15 7.16
N LYS A 751 11.99 14.03 6.52
CA LYS A 751 13.37 13.67 6.22
C LYS A 751 14.01 14.68 5.26
N ASN A 752 13.35 15.02 4.16
CA ASN A 752 13.84 16.02 3.21
C ASN A 752 14.10 17.36 3.91
N GLU A 753 13.08 17.91 4.58
CA GLU A 753 13.13 19.24 5.19
C GLU A 753 14.16 19.32 6.34
N LEU A 754 14.31 18.25 7.13
CA LEU A 754 15.34 18.16 8.17
C LEU A 754 16.76 18.00 7.58
N ILE A 755 16.95 17.17 6.54
CA ILE A 755 18.26 16.91 5.92
C ILE A 755 18.74 18.10 5.07
N LEU A 756 17.81 18.76 4.37
CA LEU A 756 18.07 19.93 3.54
C LEU A 756 18.41 21.15 4.40
N ILE A 757 17.49 21.62 5.25
CA ILE A 757 17.62 22.94 5.87
C ILE A 757 18.75 22.95 6.92
N ALA A 758 19.07 21.82 7.55
CA ALA A 758 20.25 21.69 8.42
C ALA A 758 21.58 22.04 7.71
N LYS A 759 21.64 21.92 6.38
CA LYS A 759 22.82 22.19 5.54
C LYS A 759 22.72 23.51 4.77
N LEU A 760 21.60 24.24 4.85
CA LEU A 760 21.33 25.46 4.09
C LEU A 760 21.27 26.66 5.06
N GLN A 761 22.21 27.59 4.91
CA GLN A 761 22.27 28.83 5.70
C GLN A 761 22.46 30.01 4.76
N HIS A 762 21.42 30.85 4.62
CA HIS A 762 21.42 32.04 3.77
C HIS A 762 20.40 33.05 4.30
N THR A 763 20.60 34.34 4.04
CA THR A 763 19.71 35.42 4.48
C THR A 763 18.27 35.25 3.99
N ASN A 764 18.11 34.78 2.74
CA ASN A 764 16.83 34.63 2.06
C ASN A 764 16.24 33.22 2.10
N LEU A 765 16.66 32.36 3.04
CA LEU A 765 16.05 31.05 3.30
C LEU A 765 15.63 30.99 4.77
N VAL A 766 14.46 30.40 5.07
CA VAL A 766 13.99 30.28 6.47
C VAL A 766 14.84 29.27 7.22
N ARG A 767 15.42 29.68 8.33
CA ARG A 767 16.33 28.84 9.12
C ARG A 767 15.57 27.89 10.05
N ILE A 768 15.86 26.60 9.93
CA ILE A 768 15.48 25.61 10.93
C ILE A 768 16.38 25.74 12.17
N LEU A 769 15.79 25.68 13.35
CA LEU A 769 16.48 25.71 14.65
C LEU A 769 16.63 24.31 15.24
N GLY A 770 15.78 23.36 14.83
CA GLY A 770 15.78 22.01 15.36
C GLY A 770 14.50 21.23 15.07
N CYS A 771 14.36 20.09 15.74
CA CYS A 771 13.17 19.25 15.65
C CYS A 771 12.75 18.74 17.04
N CYS A 772 11.51 18.24 17.13
CA CYS A 772 11.01 17.48 18.27
C CYS A 772 10.38 16.19 17.75
N ILE A 773 10.80 15.05 18.31
CA ILE A 773 10.29 13.72 17.97
C ILE A 773 9.80 13.05 19.28
N HIS A 774 8.51 12.72 19.37
CA HIS A 774 7.93 12.09 20.55
C HIS A 774 6.80 11.12 20.21
N GLY A 775 7.13 9.84 20.06
CA GLY A 775 6.19 8.86 19.52
C GLY A 775 5.89 9.20 18.06
N GLU A 776 4.61 9.29 17.71
CA GLU A 776 4.17 9.72 16.38
C GLU A 776 4.42 11.21 16.09
N GLU A 777 4.48 12.05 17.12
CA GLU A 777 4.64 13.51 17.00
C GLU A 777 6.00 13.86 16.39
N LYS A 778 5.97 14.47 15.20
CA LYS A 778 7.13 14.99 14.48
C LYS A 778 6.91 16.47 14.25
N MET A 779 7.83 17.29 14.76
CA MET A 779 7.73 18.74 14.67
C MET A 779 9.06 19.33 14.21
N LEU A 780 8.98 20.30 13.30
CA LEU A 780 10.11 21.08 12.83
C LEU A 780 9.99 22.49 13.46
N ILE A 781 11.08 22.98 14.05
CA ILE A 781 11.14 24.26 14.74
C ILE A 781 11.98 25.22 13.91
N TYR A 782 11.40 26.36 13.53
CA TYR A 782 12.01 27.41 12.72
C TYR A 782 12.12 28.71 13.52
N GLU A 783 12.90 29.64 13.01
CA GLU A 783 12.75 31.05 13.39
C GLU A 783 11.33 31.55 13.09
N TYR A 784 10.80 32.40 13.98
CA TYR A 784 9.47 33.00 13.79
C TYR A 784 9.54 34.14 12.77
N MET A 785 8.60 34.15 11.82
CA MET A 785 8.49 35.16 10.76
C MET A 785 7.27 36.05 11.06
N PRO A 786 7.44 37.26 11.62
CA PRO A 786 6.33 38.05 12.14
C PRO A 786 5.44 38.64 11.04
N ASN A 787 6.01 38.95 9.87
CA ASN A 787 5.26 39.47 8.72
C ASN A 787 4.71 38.36 7.81
N LYS A 788 4.43 37.16 8.35
CA LYS A 788 3.71 36.06 7.67
C LYS A 788 4.28 35.74 6.27
N SER A 789 3.42 35.37 5.32
CA SER A 789 3.71 35.03 3.92
C SER A 789 3.38 36.18 2.97
N LEU A 790 3.98 36.17 1.78
CA LEU A 790 3.81 37.20 0.75
C LEU A 790 2.38 37.26 0.18
N ASP A 791 1.69 36.12 0.07
CA ASP A 791 0.31 36.06 -0.44
C ASP A 791 -0.71 36.81 0.44
N PHE A 792 -0.45 36.87 1.76
CA PHE A 792 -1.23 37.67 2.71
C PHE A 792 -1.22 39.17 2.38
N PHE A 793 -0.13 39.70 1.82
CA PHE A 793 -0.07 41.11 1.41
C PHE A 793 -0.57 41.35 -0.02
N LEU A 794 -0.35 40.38 -0.93
CA LEU A 794 -0.72 40.55 -2.33
C LEU A 794 -2.22 40.34 -2.59
N PHE A 795 -2.88 39.43 -1.87
CA PHE A 795 -4.22 38.94 -2.25
C PHE A 795 -5.29 38.94 -1.15
N ASP A 796 -4.93 39.09 0.14
CA ASP A 796 -5.92 39.04 1.22
C ASP A 796 -6.73 40.34 1.27
N THR A 797 -8.02 40.24 0.90
CA THR A 797 -8.97 41.37 0.91
C THR A 797 -9.67 41.55 2.26
N SER A 798 -9.44 40.67 3.25
CA SER A 798 -10.09 40.75 4.57
C SER A 798 -9.54 41.86 5.47
N TYR A 799 -8.40 42.45 5.11
CA TYR A 799 -7.77 43.59 5.79
C TYR A 799 -7.55 44.73 4.80
N GLU A 800 -8.35 45.79 4.90
CA GLU A 800 -8.20 46.98 4.06
C GLU A 800 -6.77 47.55 4.13
N ASN A 801 -6.25 47.97 2.97
CA ASN A 801 -4.94 48.62 2.77
C ASN A 801 -3.67 47.76 2.96
N LYS A 802 -3.74 46.45 3.26
CA LYS A 802 -2.52 45.62 3.36
C LYS A 802 -1.65 45.61 2.11
N LYS A 803 -2.27 45.63 0.92
CA LYS A 803 -1.58 45.70 -0.38
C LYS A 803 -0.71 46.95 -0.56
N ALA A 804 -1.09 48.05 0.09
CA ALA A 804 -0.36 49.32 0.06
C ALA A 804 0.87 49.34 1.00
N GLU A 805 0.99 48.36 1.93
CA GLU A 805 2.21 48.20 2.73
C GLU A 805 3.37 47.65 1.88
N LEU A 806 3.07 46.99 0.74
CA LEU A 806 4.01 46.59 -0.30
C LEU A 806 4.10 47.61 -1.44
N ASP A 807 4.78 48.72 -1.16
CA ASP A 807 5.29 49.64 -2.18
C ASP A 807 6.25 48.97 -3.18
N TRP A 808 6.52 49.65 -4.31
CA TRP A 808 7.40 49.11 -5.35
C TRP A 808 8.81 48.75 -4.84
N PRO A 809 9.53 49.60 -4.06
CA PRO A 809 10.82 49.23 -3.49
C PRO A 809 10.81 47.91 -2.71
N LYS A 810 9.80 47.67 -1.86
CA LYS A 810 9.68 46.39 -1.14
C LYS A 810 9.41 45.22 -2.08
N ARG A 811 8.51 45.38 -3.06
CA ARG A 811 8.25 44.32 -4.06
C ARG A 811 9.51 43.97 -4.86
N PHE A 812 10.31 44.97 -5.24
CA PHE A 812 11.57 44.76 -5.92
C PHE A 812 12.60 44.03 -5.03
N ASN A 813 12.78 44.46 -3.77
CA ASN A 813 13.61 43.76 -2.78
C ASN A 813 13.17 42.30 -2.55
N ILE A 814 11.86 42.04 -2.57
CA ILE A 814 11.29 40.69 -2.47
C ILE A 814 11.66 39.84 -3.68
N MET A 815 11.53 40.37 -4.90
CA MET A 815 11.93 39.66 -6.13
C MET A 815 13.44 39.41 -6.19
N GLU A 816 14.25 40.39 -5.81
CA GLU A 816 15.71 40.25 -5.70
C GLU A 816 16.11 39.19 -4.67
N GLY A 817 15.59 39.26 -3.45
CA GLY A 817 15.97 38.33 -2.39
C GLY A 817 15.56 36.89 -2.68
N VAL A 818 14.41 36.65 -3.34
CA VAL A 818 14.04 35.31 -3.83
C VAL A 818 15.00 34.85 -4.94
N ALA A 819 15.37 35.73 -5.88
CA ALA A 819 16.37 35.42 -6.91
C ALA A 819 17.74 35.03 -6.29
N GLN A 820 18.21 35.78 -5.29
CA GLN A 820 19.43 35.48 -4.53
C GLN A 820 19.33 34.13 -3.79
N GLY A 821 18.18 33.84 -3.16
CA GLY A 821 17.91 32.55 -2.53
C GLY A 821 17.99 31.37 -3.50
N LEU A 822 17.40 31.49 -4.70
CA LEU A 822 17.50 30.48 -5.75
C LEU A 822 18.95 30.32 -6.26
N LEU A 823 19.72 31.41 -6.38
CA LEU A 823 21.13 31.32 -6.77
C LEU A 823 21.94 30.55 -5.73
N TYR A 824 21.69 30.78 -4.44
CA TYR A 824 22.33 30.02 -3.36
C TYR A 824 22.03 28.52 -3.48
N LEU A 825 20.75 28.12 -3.61
CA LEU A 825 20.30 26.72 -3.74
C LEU A 825 20.89 25.98 -4.97
N ARG A 826 21.28 26.72 -6.01
CA ARG A 826 21.95 26.16 -7.20
C ARG A 826 23.48 26.14 -7.09
N LYS A 827 24.10 27.23 -6.63
CA LYS A 827 25.53 27.53 -6.89
C LYS A 827 26.40 27.55 -5.63
N TYR A 828 25.84 27.89 -4.47
CA TYR A 828 26.61 28.14 -3.25
C TYR A 828 26.28 27.16 -2.12
N SER A 829 25.20 26.39 -2.23
CA SER A 829 24.94 25.20 -1.43
C SER A 829 25.89 24.05 -1.80
N ARG A 830 26.15 23.13 -0.84
CA ARG A 830 27.03 21.97 -1.05
C ARG A 830 26.51 20.96 -2.08
N MET A 831 25.19 20.86 -2.20
CA MET A 831 24.46 20.05 -3.18
C MET A 831 23.51 20.98 -3.92
N ILE A 832 23.16 20.65 -5.16
CA ILE A 832 22.15 21.39 -5.91
C ILE A 832 20.79 21.04 -5.33
N VAL A 833 20.00 22.05 -4.95
CA VAL A 833 18.66 21.87 -4.41
C VAL A 833 17.64 22.44 -5.40
N ILE A 834 16.66 21.61 -5.78
CA ILE A 834 15.51 22.01 -6.59
C ILE A 834 14.27 21.99 -5.69
N HIS A 835 13.55 23.10 -5.61
CA HIS A 835 12.48 23.31 -4.64
C HIS A 835 11.16 22.66 -5.05
N ARG A 836 10.77 22.77 -6.33
CA ARG A 836 9.57 22.18 -6.96
C ARG A 836 8.21 22.69 -6.47
N ASP A 837 8.16 23.61 -5.50
CA ASP A 837 6.92 24.23 -5.00
C ASP A 837 7.14 25.71 -4.62
N LEU A 838 7.81 26.45 -5.48
CA LEU A 838 8.04 27.88 -5.28
C LEU A 838 6.77 28.69 -5.65
N LYS A 839 6.18 29.37 -4.67
CA LYS A 839 4.93 30.15 -4.80
C LYS A 839 4.85 31.23 -3.72
N SER A 840 3.95 32.20 -3.87
CA SER A 840 3.78 33.33 -2.94
C SER A 840 3.54 32.91 -1.48
N ASN A 841 2.78 31.83 -1.25
CA ASN A 841 2.53 31.28 0.09
C ASN A 841 3.80 30.75 0.79
N ASN A 842 4.81 30.35 0.02
CA ASN A 842 6.06 29.77 0.54
C ASN A 842 7.19 30.82 0.68
N ILE A 843 6.91 32.10 0.39
CA ILE A 843 7.81 33.23 0.68
C ILE A 843 7.36 33.90 1.96
N LEU A 844 8.13 33.76 3.04
CA LEU A 844 7.86 34.41 4.33
C LEU A 844 8.63 35.73 4.47
N LEU A 845 8.11 36.67 5.25
CA LEU A 845 8.68 38.01 5.43
C LEU A 845 9.18 38.22 6.88
N ASP A 846 10.42 38.69 7.01
CA ASP A 846 11.02 39.01 8.31
C ASP A 846 10.52 40.36 8.87
N GLU A 847 11.00 40.76 10.05
CA GLU A 847 10.67 42.03 10.71
C GLU A 847 10.88 43.27 9.81
N SER A 848 11.80 43.19 8.85
CA SER A 848 12.16 44.26 7.91
C SER A 848 11.58 44.08 6.50
N MET A 849 10.62 43.17 6.33
CA MET A 849 10.00 42.82 5.04
C MET A 849 10.95 42.19 4.01
N ASN A 850 12.05 41.57 4.44
CA ASN A 850 12.92 40.81 3.54
C ASN A 850 12.34 39.42 3.27
N PRO A 851 12.46 38.88 2.04
CA PRO A 851 11.93 37.57 1.68
C PRO A 851 12.82 36.43 2.20
N LYS A 852 12.17 35.37 2.68
CA LYS A 852 12.78 34.07 2.95
C LYS A 852 11.97 32.94 2.32
N ILE A 853 12.63 32.11 1.51
CA ILE A 853 12.04 30.91 0.92
C ILE A 853 11.86 29.83 2.00
N SER A 854 10.71 29.14 2.00
CA SER A 854 10.30 28.16 3.02
C SER A 854 9.60 26.93 2.38
N ASP A 855 9.36 25.91 3.20
CA ASP A 855 8.67 24.65 2.84
C ASP A 855 9.43 23.74 1.85
N PHE A 856 10.60 23.27 2.29
CA PHE A 856 11.48 22.39 1.52
C PHE A 856 11.04 20.90 1.50
N GLY A 857 9.82 20.57 1.96
CA GLY A 857 9.35 19.17 2.03
C GLY A 857 9.40 18.47 0.66
N MET A 858 9.03 19.17 -0.41
CA MET A 858 9.04 18.66 -1.78
C MET A 858 10.41 18.71 -2.48
N ALA A 859 11.43 19.32 -1.89
CA ALA A 859 12.68 19.60 -2.58
C ALA A 859 13.54 18.33 -2.80
N ARG A 860 14.43 18.39 -3.80
CA ARG A 860 15.33 17.29 -4.19
C ARG A 860 16.78 17.76 -4.25
N MET A 861 17.70 16.87 -3.85
CA MET A 861 19.15 17.09 -3.84
C MET A 861 19.81 16.36 -5.00
N PHE A 862 20.77 17.02 -5.65
CA PHE A 862 21.61 16.44 -6.70
C PHE A 862 23.09 16.66 -6.43
N ASN A 863 23.90 15.66 -6.83
CA ASN A 863 25.34 15.82 -6.93
C ASN A 863 25.67 16.79 -8.07
N GLN A 864 26.82 17.46 -8.02
CA GLN A 864 27.14 18.56 -8.95
C GLN A 864 27.12 18.19 -10.45
N ASN A 865 27.19 16.89 -10.76
CA ASN A 865 27.19 16.35 -12.12
C ASN A 865 25.78 16.14 -12.70
N GLU A 866 24.72 16.22 -11.89
CA GLU A 866 23.34 15.97 -12.30
C GLU A 866 22.56 17.30 -12.38
N THR A 867 21.85 17.53 -13.49
CA THR A 867 21.18 18.81 -13.79
C THR A 867 19.66 18.71 -14.01
N GLN A 868 19.15 17.50 -14.18
CA GLN A 868 17.76 17.18 -14.51
C GLN A 868 17.45 15.75 -14.07
N ALA A 869 16.22 15.47 -13.65
CA ALA A 869 15.73 14.13 -13.37
C ALA A 869 14.24 13.97 -13.71
N THR A 870 13.79 12.73 -13.86
CA THR A 870 12.40 12.35 -14.11
C THR A 870 11.78 11.73 -12.85
N THR A 871 10.45 11.81 -12.71
CA THR A 871 9.73 11.12 -11.63
C THR A 871 8.31 10.76 -12.02
N ASN A 872 7.91 9.53 -11.72
CA ASN A 872 6.54 9.04 -11.94
C ASN A 872 5.53 9.62 -10.91
N ARG A 873 5.98 10.47 -9.97
CA ARG A 873 5.16 11.13 -8.96
C ARG A 873 5.35 12.65 -9.05
N VAL A 874 4.58 13.28 -9.94
CA VAL A 874 4.48 14.74 -10.06
C VAL A 874 3.85 15.31 -8.79
N VAL A 875 4.51 16.30 -8.16
CA VAL A 875 4.05 16.95 -6.92
C VAL A 875 4.43 18.43 -6.97
N GLY A 876 3.50 19.31 -6.61
CA GLY A 876 3.69 20.76 -6.62
C GLY A 876 2.38 21.49 -6.84
N THR A 877 2.41 22.82 -6.81
CA THR A 877 1.19 23.64 -6.97
C THR A 877 0.88 23.90 -8.45
N TYR A 878 -0.29 23.46 -8.90
CA TYR A 878 -0.80 23.74 -10.26
C TYR A 878 -0.80 25.26 -10.54
N GLY A 879 -0.42 25.62 -11.77
CA GLY A 879 -0.20 27.02 -12.19
C GLY A 879 1.23 27.54 -11.96
N TYR A 880 2.00 26.96 -11.03
CA TYR A 880 3.43 27.28 -10.82
C TYR A 880 4.37 26.20 -11.38
N MET A 881 3.88 24.96 -11.58
CA MET A 881 4.65 23.88 -12.22
C MET A 881 4.95 24.20 -13.69
N SER A 882 6.18 23.91 -14.12
CA SER A 882 6.58 24.02 -15.53
C SER A 882 6.01 22.89 -16.39
N PRO A 883 5.88 23.05 -17.72
CA PRO A 883 5.24 22.06 -18.59
C PRO A 883 5.95 20.73 -18.60
N GLU A 884 7.27 20.74 -18.75
CA GLU A 884 8.08 19.52 -18.75
C GLU A 884 7.96 18.75 -17.43
N TYR A 885 7.71 19.46 -16.32
CA TYR A 885 7.48 18.81 -15.04
C TYR A 885 6.05 18.27 -14.90
N ALA A 886 5.06 19.05 -15.30
CA ALA A 886 3.64 18.67 -15.20
C ALA A 886 3.25 17.55 -16.17
N MET A 887 3.85 17.50 -17.37
CA MET A 887 3.48 16.57 -18.45
C MET A 887 4.37 15.33 -18.51
N GLU A 888 5.68 15.46 -18.26
CA GLU A 888 6.65 14.36 -18.43
C GLU A 888 7.26 13.89 -17.09
N GLY A 889 6.93 14.55 -15.98
CA GLY A 889 7.59 14.32 -14.69
C GLY A 889 9.04 14.80 -14.65
N THR A 890 9.49 15.55 -15.66
CA THR A 890 10.86 16.05 -15.81
C THR A 890 11.06 17.33 -15.00
N PHE A 891 11.90 17.31 -13.97
CA PHE A 891 12.24 18.51 -13.20
C PHE A 891 13.73 18.86 -13.27
N SER A 892 14.00 20.16 -13.30
CA SER A 892 15.34 20.73 -13.33
C SER A 892 15.33 22.11 -12.65
N ILE A 893 16.48 22.78 -12.61
CA ILE A 893 16.58 24.16 -12.10
C ILE A 893 15.76 25.13 -12.97
N LYS A 894 15.51 24.78 -14.24
CA LYS A 894 14.63 25.54 -15.14
C LYS A 894 13.15 25.46 -14.75
N SER A 895 12.76 24.46 -13.95
CA SER A 895 11.42 24.32 -13.41
C SER A 895 11.17 25.34 -12.29
N ASP A 896 12.10 25.49 -11.34
CA ASP A 896 12.02 26.54 -10.31
C ASP A 896 12.09 27.97 -10.91
N ILE A 897 12.87 28.16 -11.98
CA ILE A 897 12.94 29.45 -12.72
C ILE A 897 11.60 29.79 -13.36
N TYR A 898 10.88 28.80 -13.90
CA TYR A 898 9.53 29.00 -14.41
C TYR A 898 8.57 29.43 -13.29
N SER A 899 8.57 28.72 -12.15
CA SER A 899 7.77 29.08 -10.98
C SER A 899 8.08 30.49 -10.45
N PHE A 900 9.36 30.91 -10.50
CA PHE A 900 9.77 32.26 -10.15
C PHE A 900 9.25 33.32 -11.15
N GLY A 901 9.20 33.00 -12.45
CA GLY A 901 8.56 33.86 -13.45
C GLY A 901 7.07 34.09 -13.18
N VAL A 902 6.33 33.03 -12.80
CA VAL A 902 4.93 33.14 -12.36
C VAL A 902 4.82 34.03 -11.11
N LEU A 903 5.69 33.81 -10.12
CA LEU A 903 5.74 34.62 -8.89
C LEU A 903 6.01 36.10 -9.16
N ILE A 904 6.87 36.45 -10.11
CA ILE A 904 7.09 37.85 -10.52
C ILE A 904 5.78 38.46 -11.06
N LEU A 905 5.09 37.76 -11.98
CA LEU A 905 3.83 38.26 -12.55
C LEU A 905 2.77 38.51 -11.47
N GLU A 906 2.71 37.65 -10.45
CA GLU A 906 1.85 37.83 -9.27
C GLU A 906 2.27 39.05 -8.42
N ILE A 907 3.56 39.26 -8.20
CA ILE A 907 4.08 40.39 -7.42
C ILE A 907 3.80 41.73 -8.12
N VAL A 908 4.06 41.84 -9.43
CA VAL A 908 3.94 43.12 -10.15
C VAL A 908 2.48 43.49 -10.46
N SER A 909 1.59 42.51 -10.59
CA SER A 909 0.15 42.73 -10.80
C SER A 909 -0.67 42.79 -9.51
N GLY A 910 -0.19 42.15 -8.44
CA GLY A 910 -0.99 41.88 -7.26
C GLY A 910 -2.28 41.11 -7.58
N ARG A 911 -2.25 40.21 -8.58
CA ARG A 911 -3.35 39.33 -8.98
C ARG A 911 -2.88 37.87 -8.91
N ARG A 912 -3.73 36.99 -8.37
CA ARG A 912 -3.42 35.57 -8.16
C ARG A 912 -3.60 34.79 -9.48
N ASN A 913 -2.60 34.00 -9.87
CA ASN A 913 -2.60 33.25 -11.13
C ASN A 913 -3.74 32.23 -11.22
N SER A 914 -4.04 31.53 -10.12
CA SER A 914 -5.06 30.48 -10.07
C SER A 914 -6.51 30.96 -10.18
N SER A 915 -6.77 32.25 -9.92
CA SER A 915 -8.10 32.85 -9.93
C SER A 915 -8.22 34.06 -10.88
N PHE A 916 -7.32 34.16 -11.87
CA PHE A 916 -7.32 35.25 -12.81
C PHE A 916 -8.45 35.11 -13.84
N VAL A 917 -9.34 36.10 -13.88
CA VAL A 917 -10.41 36.25 -14.88
C VAL A 917 -10.37 37.71 -15.38
N HIS A 918 -10.35 37.92 -16.69
CA HIS A 918 -10.35 39.25 -17.30
C HIS A 918 -11.49 39.38 -18.32
N LEU A 919 -12.16 40.53 -18.28
CA LEU A 919 -13.21 41.01 -19.20
C LEU A 919 -13.17 40.34 -20.59
N ASP A 920 -14.20 39.55 -20.88
CA ASP A 920 -14.55 38.94 -22.18
C ASP A 920 -13.47 38.08 -22.88
N ARG A 921 -12.33 37.75 -22.25
CA ARG A 921 -11.29 36.91 -22.86
C ARG A 921 -10.68 35.88 -21.92
N THR A 922 -10.56 34.67 -22.45
CA THR A 922 -10.34 33.44 -21.68
C THR A 922 -8.86 33.05 -21.53
N TYR A 923 -8.06 33.97 -21.00
CA TYR A 923 -6.62 33.77 -20.74
C TYR A 923 -6.30 33.66 -19.24
N ASN A 924 -5.27 32.88 -18.91
CA ASN A 924 -4.62 32.91 -17.59
C ASN A 924 -3.68 34.13 -17.48
N LEU A 925 -3.13 34.39 -16.28
CA LEU A 925 -2.28 35.56 -16.01
C LEU A 925 -1.06 35.62 -16.96
N LEU A 926 -0.46 34.47 -17.28
CA LEU A 926 0.66 34.35 -18.20
C LEU A 926 0.26 34.71 -19.64
N GLY A 927 -0.89 34.22 -20.11
CA GLY A 927 -1.44 34.52 -21.43
C GLY A 927 -1.80 36.01 -21.59
N TYR A 928 -2.37 36.63 -20.56
CA TYR A 928 -2.67 38.06 -20.55
C TYR A 928 -1.38 38.92 -20.55
N ALA A 929 -0.39 38.58 -19.72
CA ALA A 929 0.91 39.25 -19.73
C ALA A 929 1.60 39.16 -21.12
N TRP A 930 1.47 38.02 -21.80
CA TRP A 930 1.98 37.83 -23.16
C TRP A 930 1.20 38.60 -24.23
N GLU A 931 -0.12 38.76 -24.09
CA GLU A 931 -0.93 39.63 -24.97
C GLU A 931 -0.50 41.10 -24.81
N LEU A 932 -0.39 41.59 -23.56
CA LEU A 932 0.07 42.95 -23.28
C LEU A 932 1.48 43.24 -23.80
N TRP A 933 2.41 42.28 -23.68
CA TRP A 933 3.77 42.43 -24.21
C TRP A 933 3.78 42.57 -25.74
N GLN A 934 3.03 41.73 -26.46
CA GLN A 934 2.91 41.83 -27.92
C GLN A 934 2.26 43.13 -28.39
N GLN A 935 1.33 43.67 -27.59
CA GLN A 935 0.67 44.96 -27.85
C GLN A 935 1.51 46.18 -27.44
N GLY A 936 2.65 45.98 -26.76
CA GLY A 936 3.47 47.05 -26.19
C GLY A 936 2.85 47.74 -24.96
N ASN A 937 1.80 47.16 -24.37
CA ASN A 937 1.01 47.74 -23.27
C ASN A 937 1.29 47.09 -21.90
N ALA A 938 2.55 46.75 -21.62
CA ALA A 938 2.95 46.06 -20.40
C ALA A 938 2.49 46.75 -19.09
N MET A 939 2.34 48.08 -19.11
CA MET A 939 1.88 48.89 -17.97
C MET A 939 0.45 48.56 -17.52
N GLU A 940 -0.40 47.96 -18.38
CA GLU A 940 -1.77 47.56 -18.00
C GLU A 940 -1.79 46.41 -16.97
N LEU A 941 -0.69 45.65 -16.87
CA LEU A 941 -0.55 44.61 -15.83
C LEU A 941 -0.25 45.21 -14.45
N GLU A 942 0.21 46.46 -14.36
CA GLU A 942 0.64 47.08 -13.10
C GLU A 942 -0.48 47.06 -12.05
N ASP A 943 -0.11 46.70 -10.81
CA ASP A 943 -0.99 46.82 -9.66
C ASP A 943 -1.35 48.30 -9.37
N PRO A 944 -2.61 48.73 -9.51
CA PRO A 944 -2.99 50.14 -9.35
C PRO A 944 -2.67 50.72 -7.95
N THR A 945 -2.44 49.88 -6.94
CA THR A 945 -2.05 50.32 -5.59
C THR A 945 -0.61 50.80 -5.49
N LEU A 946 0.24 50.56 -6.49
CA LEU A 946 1.65 51.02 -6.49
C LEU A 946 1.79 52.52 -6.74
N GLY A 947 0.88 53.10 -7.54
CA GLY A 947 0.78 54.53 -7.81
C GLY A 947 2.13 55.17 -8.20
N SER A 948 2.47 56.29 -7.57
CA SER A 948 3.71 57.02 -7.86
C SER A 948 4.99 56.38 -7.30
N THR A 949 4.91 55.24 -6.59
CA THR A 949 6.10 54.55 -6.07
C THR A 949 6.78 53.69 -7.13
N CYS A 950 6.05 53.31 -8.19
CA CYS A 950 6.52 52.41 -9.22
C CYS A 950 7.60 53.04 -10.10
N ASN A 951 8.78 52.43 -10.16
CA ASN A 951 9.80 52.79 -11.14
C ASN A 951 9.49 52.08 -12.46
N ILE A 952 8.96 52.83 -13.43
CA ILE A 952 8.55 52.33 -14.75
C ILE A 952 9.66 51.53 -15.46
N GLN A 953 10.92 51.96 -15.37
CA GLN A 953 12.03 51.25 -16.01
C GLN A 953 12.28 49.90 -15.35
N GLN A 954 12.31 49.85 -14.02
CA GLN A 954 12.43 48.60 -13.28
C GLN A 954 11.22 47.69 -13.48
N PHE A 955 10.01 48.25 -13.55
CA PHE A 955 8.77 47.49 -13.82
C PHE A 955 8.82 46.81 -15.17
N LEU A 956 9.07 47.56 -16.25
CA LEU A 956 9.17 47.02 -17.62
C LEU A 956 10.27 45.95 -17.73
N ARG A 957 11.43 46.19 -17.10
CA ARG A 957 12.55 45.26 -17.05
C ARG A 957 12.19 43.96 -16.31
N THR A 958 11.49 44.07 -15.19
CA THR A 958 11.05 42.95 -14.35
C THR A 958 9.95 42.13 -15.03
N PHE A 959 8.97 42.80 -15.65
CA PHE A 959 7.91 42.19 -16.46
C PHE A 959 8.50 41.39 -17.64
N HIS A 960 9.47 41.97 -18.34
CA HIS A 960 10.15 41.31 -19.46
C HIS A 960 10.98 40.10 -19.00
N LEU A 961 11.67 40.19 -17.85
CA LEU A 961 12.35 39.06 -17.22
C LEU A 961 11.36 37.94 -16.82
N ALA A 962 10.19 38.29 -16.30
CA ALA A 962 9.15 37.31 -15.95
C ALA A 962 8.73 36.48 -17.18
N LEU A 963 8.51 37.13 -18.33
CA LEU A 963 8.19 36.47 -19.59
C LEU A 963 9.33 35.58 -20.09
N LEU A 964 10.59 35.99 -19.93
CA LEU A 964 11.75 35.12 -20.22
C LEU A 964 11.80 33.88 -19.30
N CYS A 965 11.36 34.00 -18.05
CA CYS A 965 11.29 32.88 -17.12
C CYS A 965 10.14 31.90 -17.41
N VAL A 966 8.97 32.35 -17.89
CA VAL A 966 7.80 31.49 -18.14
C VAL A 966 7.72 30.89 -19.57
N GLN A 967 8.80 30.99 -20.36
CA GLN A 967 8.84 30.43 -21.73
C GLN A 967 8.57 28.92 -21.74
N GLU A 968 7.87 28.47 -22.78
CA GLU A 968 7.46 27.07 -22.98
C GLU A 968 8.65 26.11 -22.86
N SER A 969 9.71 26.33 -23.65
CA SER A 969 10.90 25.47 -23.61
C SER A 969 11.85 25.81 -22.46
N ALA A 970 12.24 24.81 -21.67
CA ALA A 970 13.15 24.96 -20.54
C ALA A 970 14.55 25.50 -20.91
N ILE A 971 15.02 25.23 -22.13
CA ILE A 971 16.32 25.74 -22.62
C ILE A 971 16.33 27.25 -22.89
N ASP A 972 15.17 27.82 -23.22
CA ASP A 972 15.04 29.24 -23.58
C ASP A 972 14.98 30.18 -22.35
N ARG A 973 14.59 29.63 -21.20
CA ARG A 973 14.57 30.35 -19.91
C ARG A 973 16.00 30.76 -19.52
N PRO A 974 16.23 31.87 -18.79
CA PRO A 974 17.58 32.28 -18.35
C PRO A 974 18.24 31.27 -17.39
N THR A 975 19.51 31.45 -17.03
CA THR A 975 20.07 30.80 -15.82
C THR A 975 19.84 31.67 -14.58
N THR A 976 19.97 31.12 -13.38
CA THR A 976 19.81 31.87 -12.13
C THR A 976 20.82 33.03 -11.99
N SER A 977 22.02 32.92 -12.59
CA SER A 977 23.00 34.01 -12.62
C SER A 977 22.65 35.09 -13.65
N ASP A 978 22.14 34.69 -14.83
CA ASP A 978 21.67 35.63 -15.83
C ASP A 978 20.45 36.39 -15.31
N MET A 979 19.51 35.70 -14.67
CA MET A 979 18.29 36.26 -14.06
C MET A 979 18.58 37.40 -13.07
N ILE A 980 19.56 37.23 -12.17
CA ILE A 980 19.99 38.29 -11.25
C ILE A 980 20.67 39.43 -12.01
N SER A 981 21.53 39.12 -12.98
CA SER A 981 22.21 40.12 -13.81
C SER A 981 21.19 40.94 -14.63
N MET A 982 20.17 40.27 -15.17
CA MET A 982 19.06 40.85 -15.90
C MET A 982 18.16 41.70 -14.99
N LEU A 983 17.93 41.30 -13.74
CA LEU A 983 17.12 42.07 -12.79
C LEU A 983 17.84 43.32 -12.29
N LEU A 984 19.14 43.24 -11.98
CA LEU A 984 19.88 44.29 -11.25
C LEU A 984 20.74 45.21 -12.12
N ASN A 985 21.10 44.82 -13.35
CA ASN A 985 21.95 45.63 -14.22
C ASN A 985 21.17 46.19 -15.41
N ASP A 986 20.71 47.43 -15.29
CA ASP A 986 19.93 48.16 -16.29
C ASP A 986 20.65 48.31 -17.65
N THR A 987 21.97 48.16 -17.70
CA THR A 987 22.77 48.27 -18.95
C THR A 987 22.74 47.01 -19.82
N ILE A 988 22.30 45.86 -19.29
CA ILE A 988 22.25 44.61 -20.06
C ILE A 988 20.99 44.60 -20.94
N PRO A 989 21.12 44.46 -22.28
CA PRO A 989 19.96 44.30 -23.17
C PRO A 989 19.31 42.92 -22.94
N LEU A 990 17.98 42.90 -22.84
CA LEU A 990 17.22 41.66 -22.67
C LEU A 990 16.84 41.07 -24.04
N PRO A 991 16.97 39.74 -24.26
CA PRO A 991 16.48 39.09 -25.48
C PRO A 991 14.95 39.14 -25.55
N ALA A 992 14.37 39.10 -26.75
CA ALA A 992 12.92 39.03 -26.90
C ALA A 992 12.39 37.66 -26.37
N PRO A 993 11.39 37.64 -25.46
CA PRO A 993 10.78 36.41 -24.99
C PRO A 993 10.04 35.68 -26.11
N LYS A 994 10.10 34.36 -26.08
CA LYS A 994 9.21 33.47 -26.83
C LYS A 994 7.92 33.25 -26.05
N ARG A 995 6.96 32.58 -26.70
CA ARG A 995 5.63 32.27 -26.14
C ARG A 995 5.75 31.57 -24.77
N PRO A 996 4.96 31.98 -23.76
CA PRO A 996 4.88 31.25 -22.50
C PRO A 996 4.13 29.94 -22.68
N ALA A 997 4.33 29.05 -21.71
CA ALA A 997 3.56 27.81 -21.65
C ALA A 997 2.08 28.00 -21.32
N PHE A 998 1.29 26.94 -21.51
CA PHE A 998 -0.13 26.87 -21.13
C PHE A 998 -0.99 28.03 -21.66
N PHE A 999 -0.78 28.39 -22.94
CA PHE A 999 -1.68 29.29 -23.67
C PHE A 999 -2.99 28.57 -23.99
N THR A 1000 -3.93 28.58 -23.04
CA THR A 1000 -5.24 27.92 -23.21
C THR A 1000 -6.35 28.96 -23.32
N ARG A 1001 -6.81 29.21 -24.54
CA ARG A 1001 -8.10 29.91 -24.78
C ARG A 1001 -9.22 28.96 -24.36
N ARG A 1002 -9.82 29.16 -23.19
CA ARG A 1002 -11.05 28.42 -22.82
C ARG A 1002 -12.14 28.80 -23.83
N VAL A 1003 -12.82 27.82 -24.41
CA VAL A 1003 -14.03 28.06 -25.22
C VAL A 1003 -15.19 27.66 -24.33
N GLU A 1004 -16.09 28.60 -24.03
CA GLU A 1004 -17.34 28.24 -23.35
C GLU A 1004 -18.15 27.29 -24.25
N PRO A 1005 -18.81 26.26 -23.68
CA PRO A 1005 -19.77 25.47 -24.43
C PRO A 1005 -20.90 26.41 -24.88
N TYR A 1006 -21.18 26.44 -26.18
CA TYR A 1006 -22.35 27.15 -26.69
C TYR A 1006 -23.60 26.63 -25.97
N SER A 1007 -24.27 27.51 -25.23
CA SER A 1007 -25.58 27.23 -24.66
C SER A 1007 -26.59 27.05 -25.80
N THR A 1008 -26.90 25.81 -26.15
CA THR A 1008 -28.11 25.47 -26.90
C THR A 1008 -29.32 25.70 -25.99
N LEU A 1009 -29.69 26.98 -25.85
CA LEU A 1009 -30.95 27.37 -25.25
C LEU A 1009 -32.04 27.20 -26.31
N ASP A 1010 -32.87 26.17 -26.16
CA ASP A 1010 -34.01 25.96 -27.04
C ASP A 1010 -34.95 27.18 -26.99
N ASN A 1011 -35.29 27.70 -28.16
CA ASN A 1011 -36.15 28.87 -28.29
C ASN A 1011 -37.61 28.50 -28.08
N ILE A 1012 -38.18 28.87 -26.93
CA ILE A 1012 -39.61 29.14 -26.84
C ILE A 1012 -39.85 30.57 -27.35
N LYS A 1013 -40.32 30.69 -28.58
CA LYS A 1013 -40.88 31.94 -29.14
C LYS A 1013 -42.40 31.84 -29.23
N PRO A 1014 -43.14 32.89 -28.87
CA PRO A 1014 -44.34 33.31 -29.59
C PRO A 1014 -43.98 34.24 -30.77
N GLU A 1015 -44.92 34.31 -31.70
CA GLU A 1015 -45.00 35.07 -32.96
C GLU A 1015 -44.54 36.55 -32.87
N ASP A 1016 -44.20 37.26 -33.94
CA ASP A 1016 -44.68 37.14 -35.32
C ASP A 1016 -43.69 37.81 -36.31
N CYS A 1017 -43.55 37.35 -37.56
CA CYS A 1017 -42.86 38.10 -38.61
C CYS A 1017 -43.15 37.65 -40.05
N SER A 1018 -43.40 38.65 -40.89
CA SER A 1018 -43.92 38.62 -42.27
C SER A 1018 -43.15 37.79 -43.32
N VAL A 1019 -43.93 37.04 -44.10
CA VAL A 1019 -43.97 36.98 -45.59
C VAL A 1019 -42.65 37.23 -46.35
N ASN A 1020 -42.06 36.13 -46.81
CA ASN A 1020 -41.53 35.86 -48.16
C ASN A 1020 -41.00 37.01 -49.04
N ASN A 1021 -39.77 36.84 -49.55
CA ASN A 1021 -39.63 36.54 -50.98
C ASN A 1021 -38.29 35.84 -51.32
N ALA A 1022 -38.32 34.96 -52.32
CA ALA A 1022 -37.24 34.03 -52.68
C ALA A 1022 -36.53 34.40 -53.99
N SER A 1023 -35.26 33.98 -54.15
CA SER A 1023 -34.64 33.47 -55.40
C SER A 1023 -33.22 32.93 -55.07
N ILE A 1024 -32.86 31.66 -55.32
CA ILE A 1024 -32.48 31.01 -56.62
C ILE A 1024 -31.09 31.50 -57.11
N SER A 1025 -30.09 30.67 -57.46
CA SER A 1025 -29.89 29.19 -57.41
C SER A 1025 -28.50 28.76 -57.92
N ALA A 1026 -28.03 27.57 -57.52
CA ALA A 1026 -27.10 26.66 -58.26
C ALA A 1026 -25.65 27.17 -58.55
N MET A 1027 -24.64 26.33 -58.86
CA MET A 1027 -24.57 24.88 -59.11
C MET A 1027 -23.21 24.29 -58.65
N GLU A 1028 -23.12 22.97 -58.51
CA GLU A 1028 -21.95 22.20 -58.04
C GLU A 1028 -20.79 22.07 -59.05
N GLY A 1029 -19.66 21.48 -58.62
CA GLY A 1029 -19.00 20.48 -59.49
C GLY A 1029 -17.50 20.20 -59.33
N ARG A 1030 -17.06 19.57 -58.24
CA ARG A 1030 -16.43 18.21 -58.23
C ARG A 1030 -15.83 17.81 -56.88
#